data_AF-A0A2D5E2S2-F1
#
_entry.id   AF-A0A2D5E2S2-F1
#
_cell.length_a   1.000
_cell.length_b   1.000
_cell.length_c   1.000
_cell.angle_alpha   90.00
_cell.angle_beta   90.00
_cell.angle_gamma   90.00
#
_symmetry.space_group_name_H-M   'P 1'
#
loop_
_entity.id
_entity.type
_entity.pdbx_description
1 polymer ?
#
loop_
_entity_poly.entity_id
_entity_poly.type
_entity_poly.pdbx_seq_one_letter_code
_entity_poly.pdbx_strand_id
1 'polypeptide(L)'
;MLKPLLRSSMFHAFITFAAFFIAFEDRSGFAGPPAGSTLFVEVYPTESGLDFVNPLLEDHPRAHLYPFGYACGGVNIGDLDGDGRPDVFCVGGPEANGLFLQVGEPGAIRFERVADGMVDGGEAWGSGGSLVDIDGDGDLDIHVCNYDAPNQLFVNRSTPGRPAFTEEAAEFGLDLRDASIISTFADVDNDGDLDVYIGCNRYVPPNGLPTEAPGRFDPETASLQMFPKYERYFRAWRKSDGNFEADSYGRDDRFFLNTGPGEDGRPRFVDLTEEVGIDGAGHALAATWLDVDRDGFVDLHVANDFEDPDRFYRNLGPGPDGVVRFEDAISEFLPYTSWSSMGSDVADLDGDGLLDLMVADMSATTHFKAKVNMGEMGGRQREILEQGWPRQAMRNMVFLDTGRGSFREAAFLSGLSSSDWTWAVKLGDFDQDGRPDVFTTNGMSRNFTDSDRPFSGRQRYGRTQWDHFRDDPPLLERNMAFRNQGDLVFDDVGAEWGLDKNGMSYAAAYGDLDLDGDLDVVVANLNETVSVYRNETDGNWLKVRLRGRGANTHGVGAVVAVETASHGTLVRSASPWRGWASTDDSDLHFGLGTDVEVESIEVTWPGNRVQRLGPMTAGQRIEITEPDEAGRPEAADPTMFVTAPDGVGPGFVHVEKPYDDYRIQPLLPAKLSAFGPCMAWHDVDGDGRTDVFFGGARDHPGELWLSGEGGRFSQATVPAFAVDKGSEDSAAIWFDADGDGDHDLLVGSGSSEFFEGDRRLRNRLYLNRGLEGWIPVIQGQILQKKGGI
;
A
#
# COMPACT_ATOMS: atom_id res chain seq x y z
N MET A 1 53.03 47.89 -35.83
CA MET A 1 53.98 47.06 -35.04
C MET A 1 53.45 45.64 -35.01
N LEU A 2 54.29 44.70 -35.45
CA LEU A 2 54.23 43.23 -35.39
C LEU A 2 52.91 42.46 -35.64
N LYS A 3 52.89 41.76 -36.78
CA LYS A 3 52.43 40.35 -36.96
C LYS A 3 53.29 39.40 -36.08
N PRO A 4 52.87 38.17 -35.70
CA PRO A 4 52.31 37.17 -36.63
C PRO A 4 51.26 36.14 -36.11
N LEU A 5 50.68 35.43 -37.10
CA LEU A 5 50.32 33.99 -37.13
C LEU A 5 49.83 33.30 -35.85
N LEU A 6 48.60 32.75 -35.88
CA LEU A 6 48.37 31.30 -36.02
C LEU A 6 46.88 30.98 -36.22
N ARG A 7 46.57 30.44 -37.40
CA ARG A 7 45.44 29.53 -37.64
C ARG A 7 45.81 28.17 -37.07
N SER A 8 44.88 27.51 -36.40
CA SER A 8 44.72 26.04 -36.29
C SER A 8 44.27 25.66 -34.87
N SER A 9 42.97 25.43 -34.70
CA SER A 9 42.40 24.21 -34.10
C SER A 9 40.96 24.51 -33.69
N MET A 10 40.07 24.55 -34.68
CA MET A 10 38.62 24.59 -34.48
C MET A 10 38.01 23.43 -35.28
N PHE A 11 38.60 22.25 -35.09
CA PHE A 11 38.25 21.01 -35.78
C PHE A 11 38.70 19.83 -34.91
N HIS A 12 38.24 19.76 -33.65
CA HIS A 12 38.34 18.55 -32.79
C HIS A 12 37.32 18.53 -31.63
N ALA A 13 36.34 19.44 -31.58
CA ALA A 13 35.33 19.48 -30.51
C ALA A 13 33.92 19.02 -30.96
N PHE A 14 33.80 18.41 -32.15
CA PHE A 14 32.51 17.99 -32.72
C PHE A 14 32.36 16.47 -32.93
N ILE A 15 33.29 15.66 -32.39
CA ILE A 15 33.24 14.18 -32.50
C ILE A 15 33.10 13.48 -31.13
N THR A 16 33.05 14.22 -30.01
CA THR A 16 32.89 13.61 -28.67
C THR A 16 31.53 13.87 -28.02
N PHE A 17 30.60 14.55 -28.72
CA PHE A 17 29.23 14.77 -28.23
C PHE A 17 28.15 13.98 -29.00
N ALA A 18 28.54 13.27 -30.06
CA ALA A 18 27.66 12.39 -30.84
C ALA A 18 27.85 10.89 -30.53
N ALA A 19 28.77 10.54 -29.61
CA ALA A 19 29.02 9.17 -29.19
C ALA A 19 28.34 8.81 -27.86
N PHE A 20 27.64 9.75 -27.22
CA PHE A 20 26.90 9.53 -25.97
C PHE A 20 25.38 9.32 -26.19
N PHE A 21 24.90 9.48 -27.43
CA PHE A 21 23.49 9.27 -27.81
C PHE A 21 23.29 8.11 -28.81
N ILE A 22 24.34 7.36 -29.16
CA ILE A 22 24.26 6.18 -30.05
C ILE A 22 24.73 4.91 -29.30
N ALA A 23 24.68 4.93 -27.96
CA ALA A 23 25.01 3.77 -27.12
C ALA A 23 23.91 3.44 -26.09
N PHE A 24 22.70 3.97 -26.31
CA PHE A 24 21.50 3.73 -25.50
C PHE A 24 20.31 3.23 -26.33
N GLU A 25 20.54 2.86 -27.58
CA GLU A 25 19.63 1.99 -28.32
C GLU A 25 20.28 0.61 -28.32
N ASP A 26 19.53 -0.40 -27.90
CA ASP A 26 19.88 -1.83 -27.90
C ASP A 26 20.52 -2.40 -26.60
N ARG A 27 19.86 -2.16 -25.46
CA ARG A 27 19.93 -3.07 -24.28
C ARG A 27 18.63 -3.83 -24.01
N SER A 28 17.55 -3.52 -24.70
CA SER A 28 16.30 -4.29 -24.65
C SER A 28 16.42 -5.45 -25.65
N GLY A 29 16.76 -6.64 -25.16
CA GLY A 29 16.81 -7.86 -25.96
C GLY A 29 15.44 -8.38 -26.43
N PHE A 30 14.40 -7.54 -26.46
CA PHE A 30 13.04 -7.91 -26.82
C PHE A 30 12.67 -7.34 -28.18
N ALA A 31 12.22 -8.21 -29.08
CA ALA A 31 11.60 -7.80 -30.32
C ALA A 31 10.17 -7.38 -30.01
N GLY A 32 9.96 -6.12 -29.63
CA GLY A 32 8.61 -5.57 -29.46
C GLY A 32 7.72 -5.84 -30.69
N PRO A 33 6.39 -5.87 -30.51
CA PRO A 33 5.47 -6.24 -31.56
C PRO A 33 5.67 -5.37 -32.82
N PRO A 34 5.41 -5.90 -34.04
CA PRO A 34 5.72 -5.19 -35.28
C PRO A 34 5.14 -3.78 -35.29
N ALA A 35 5.91 -2.79 -35.77
CA ALA A 35 5.55 -1.37 -35.71
C ALA A 35 4.08 -1.11 -36.10
N GLY A 36 3.25 -0.78 -35.10
CA GLY A 36 1.81 -0.55 -35.23
C GLY A 36 0.90 -1.54 -34.47
N SER A 37 1.42 -2.60 -33.86
CA SER A 37 0.71 -3.44 -32.88
C SER A 37 1.14 -3.13 -31.45
N THR A 38 0.20 -3.21 -30.51
CA THR A 38 0.38 -3.06 -29.06
C THR A 38 0.79 -4.40 -28.43
N LEU A 39 1.36 -4.38 -27.22
CA LEU A 39 1.73 -5.60 -26.47
C LEU A 39 0.50 -6.43 -26.12
N PHE A 40 -0.54 -5.79 -25.59
CA PHE A 40 -1.82 -6.41 -25.32
C PHE A 40 -2.82 -6.14 -26.44
N VAL A 41 -3.67 -7.12 -26.71
CA VAL A 41 -4.75 -7.07 -27.68
C VAL A 41 -6.07 -7.37 -26.98
N GLU A 42 -7.04 -6.45 -27.05
CA GLU A 42 -8.38 -6.70 -26.49
C GLU A 42 -9.10 -7.82 -27.26
N VAL A 43 -9.51 -8.86 -26.54
CA VAL A 43 -10.34 -9.96 -27.06
C VAL A 43 -11.80 -9.65 -26.81
N TYR A 44 -12.49 -9.20 -27.84
CA TYR A 44 -13.87 -8.75 -27.73
C TYR A 44 -14.84 -9.87 -27.28
N PRO A 45 -15.95 -9.54 -26.58
CA PRO A 45 -16.95 -10.51 -26.15
C PRO A 45 -17.51 -11.42 -27.26
N THR A 46 -17.55 -10.94 -28.51
CA THR A 46 -17.99 -11.75 -29.66
C THR A 46 -17.03 -12.88 -30.02
N GLU A 47 -15.77 -12.77 -29.59
CA GLU A 47 -14.70 -13.75 -29.79
C GLU A 47 -14.49 -14.58 -28.53
N SER A 48 -14.29 -13.91 -27.39
CA SER A 48 -14.05 -14.55 -26.10
C SER A 48 -15.29 -15.20 -25.51
N GLY A 49 -16.51 -14.77 -25.83
CA GLY A 49 -17.73 -15.25 -25.16
C GLY A 49 -17.93 -14.70 -23.74
N LEU A 50 -17.01 -13.87 -23.23
CA LEU A 50 -17.13 -13.22 -21.94
C LEU A 50 -17.90 -11.90 -22.11
N ASP A 51 -19.21 -11.94 -21.88
CA ASP A 51 -20.16 -10.85 -22.14
C ASP A 51 -20.76 -10.22 -20.88
N PHE A 52 -20.17 -10.50 -19.71
CA PHE A 52 -20.62 -9.98 -18.42
C PHE A 52 -20.60 -8.45 -18.39
N VAL A 53 -21.68 -7.85 -17.90
CA VAL A 53 -21.82 -6.41 -17.67
C VAL A 53 -22.29 -6.20 -16.24
N ASN A 54 -21.63 -5.30 -15.51
CA ASN A 54 -22.15 -4.79 -14.25
C ASN A 54 -22.87 -3.44 -14.53
N PRO A 55 -24.22 -3.40 -14.65
CA PRO A 55 -24.90 -2.23 -15.17
C PRO A 55 -25.05 -1.10 -14.15
N LEU A 56 -25.08 0.14 -14.64
CA LEU A 56 -25.44 1.30 -13.84
C LEU A 56 -26.96 1.53 -13.89
N LEU A 57 -27.70 0.91 -12.97
CA LEU A 57 -29.15 0.99 -12.87
C LEU A 57 -29.58 2.19 -12.02
N GLU A 58 -29.80 3.35 -12.66
CA GLU A 58 -29.97 4.62 -11.95
C GLU A 58 -31.15 4.69 -10.96
N ASP A 59 -32.22 3.92 -11.21
CA ASP A 59 -33.44 3.90 -10.39
C ASP A 59 -33.51 2.66 -9.47
N HIS A 60 -32.41 1.91 -9.34
CA HIS A 60 -32.33 0.78 -8.44
C HIS A 60 -32.46 1.22 -6.97
N PRO A 61 -33.14 0.46 -6.07
CA PRO A 61 -33.26 0.82 -4.65
C PRO A 61 -31.92 1.01 -3.93
N ARG A 62 -30.87 0.35 -4.42
CA ARG A 62 -29.49 0.48 -3.93
C ARG A 62 -28.60 1.42 -4.76
N ALA A 63 -29.14 2.24 -5.66
CA ALA A 63 -28.34 3.15 -6.49
C ALA A 63 -27.52 4.18 -5.67
N HIS A 64 -27.87 4.38 -4.39
CA HIS A 64 -27.08 5.16 -3.44
C HIS A 64 -25.68 4.59 -3.16
N LEU A 65 -25.37 3.37 -3.62
CA LEU A 65 -24.07 2.71 -3.49
C LEU A 65 -23.06 3.07 -4.58
N TYR A 66 -23.50 3.52 -5.76
CA TYR A 66 -22.64 3.87 -6.89
C TYR A 66 -21.55 4.94 -6.64
N PRO A 67 -21.68 5.84 -5.65
CA PRO A 67 -20.60 6.76 -5.30
C PRO A 67 -19.42 6.15 -4.52
N PHE A 68 -19.50 4.87 -4.15
CA PHE A 68 -18.58 4.25 -3.20
C PHE A 68 -17.99 2.96 -3.75
N GLY A 69 -17.16 2.25 -2.96
CA GLY A 69 -16.56 0.95 -3.31
C GLY A 69 -17.53 -0.21 -3.55
N TYR A 70 -18.83 0.05 -3.69
CA TYR A 70 -19.83 -0.95 -4.04
C TYR A 70 -20.37 -0.78 -5.47
N ALA A 71 -19.80 0.16 -6.23
CA ALA A 71 -20.34 0.57 -7.52
C ALA A 71 -20.20 -0.52 -8.59
N CYS A 72 -19.08 -1.24 -8.57
CA CYS A 72 -18.78 -2.36 -9.45
C CYS A 72 -18.38 -3.57 -8.59
N GLY A 73 -18.53 -4.77 -9.14
CA GLY A 73 -18.06 -6.00 -8.53
C GLY A 73 -16.64 -6.38 -8.95
N GLY A 74 -16.05 -7.30 -8.19
CA GLY A 74 -14.77 -7.95 -8.47
C GLY A 74 -14.74 -8.85 -9.70
N VAL A 75 -13.52 -9.17 -10.16
CA VAL A 75 -13.23 -10.19 -11.18
C VAL A 75 -12.12 -11.11 -10.67
N ASN A 76 -12.23 -12.40 -10.96
CA ASN A 76 -11.40 -13.44 -10.36
C ASN A 76 -11.02 -14.48 -11.40
N ILE A 77 -9.76 -14.93 -11.38
CA ILE A 77 -9.21 -15.92 -12.33
C ILE A 77 -8.75 -17.15 -11.54
N GLY A 78 -9.16 -18.34 -11.98
CA GLY A 78 -8.72 -19.61 -11.39
C GLY A 78 -9.37 -20.82 -12.06
N ASP A 79 -8.75 -21.99 -11.93
CA ASP A 79 -9.27 -23.26 -12.47
C ASP A 79 -10.42 -23.77 -11.59
N LEU A 80 -11.67 -23.48 -11.99
CA LEU A 80 -12.87 -23.67 -11.18
C LEU A 80 -13.62 -24.96 -11.53
N ASP A 81 -13.28 -25.62 -12.65
CA ASP A 81 -13.81 -26.92 -12.99
C ASP A 81 -12.77 -28.08 -12.95
N GLY A 82 -11.51 -27.77 -12.64
CA GLY A 82 -10.44 -28.73 -12.38
C GLY A 82 -9.83 -29.33 -13.65
N ASP A 83 -9.93 -28.63 -14.78
CA ASP A 83 -9.43 -29.10 -16.07
C ASP A 83 -8.08 -28.52 -16.50
N GLY A 84 -7.50 -27.68 -15.64
CA GLY A 84 -6.18 -27.09 -15.81
C GLY A 84 -6.18 -25.77 -16.59
N ARG A 85 -7.35 -25.26 -17.01
CA ARG A 85 -7.49 -23.96 -17.69
C ARG A 85 -8.05 -22.91 -16.72
N PRO A 86 -7.52 -21.68 -16.70
CA PRO A 86 -8.06 -20.64 -15.83
C PRO A 86 -9.43 -20.15 -16.31
N ASP A 87 -10.43 -20.26 -15.45
CA ASP A 87 -11.78 -19.75 -15.63
C ASP A 87 -11.91 -18.33 -15.07
N VAL A 88 -13.02 -17.65 -15.39
CA VAL A 88 -13.31 -16.30 -14.89
C VAL A 88 -14.62 -16.26 -14.10
N PHE A 89 -14.57 -15.72 -12.89
CA PHE A 89 -15.73 -15.41 -12.06
C PHE A 89 -15.88 -13.91 -11.83
N CYS A 90 -17.04 -13.37 -12.22
CA CYS A 90 -17.40 -11.96 -12.10
C CYS A 90 -18.48 -11.77 -11.03
N VAL A 91 -18.22 -10.86 -10.08
CA VAL A 91 -19.19 -10.52 -9.04
C VAL A 91 -20.17 -9.46 -9.54
N GLY A 92 -21.46 -9.71 -9.32
CA GLY A 92 -22.56 -8.83 -9.71
C GLY A 92 -23.06 -7.97 -8.54
N GLY A 93 -23.23 -6.68 -8.78
CA GLY A 93 -23.86 -5.78 -7.81
C GLY A 93 -25.39 -5.79 -7.95
N PRO A 94 -25.95 -5.09 -8.95
CA PRO A 94 -27.39 -5.11 -9.25
C PRO A 94 -27.85 -6.35 -10.04
N GLU A 95 -26.93 -7.11 -10.62
CA GLU A 95 -27.20 -8.30 -11.44
C GLU A 95 -26.58 -9.53 -10.76
N ALA A 96 -26.98 -10.72 -11.21
CA ALA A 96 -26.39 -11.98 -10.76
C ALA A 96 -24.88 -12.05 -11.08
N ASN A 97 -24.13 -12.78 -10.26
CA ASN A 97 -22.75 -13.14 -10.57
C ASN A 97 -22.67 -14.00 -11.85
N GLY A 98 -21.52 -13.98 -12.51
CA GLY A 98 -21.26 -14.76 -13.72
C GLY A 98 -20.03 -15.65 -13.60
N LEU A 99 -20.18 -16.95 -13.92
CA LEU A 99 -19.08 -17.90 -14.04
C LEU A 99 -18.87 -18.26 -15.51
N PHE A 100 -17.63 -18.18 -15.98
CA PHE A 100 -17.23 -18.34 -17.37
C PHE A 100 -16.09 -19.35 -17.46
N LEU A 101 -16.36 -20.53 -18.01
CA LEU A 101 -15.37 -21.60 -18.12
C LEU A 101 -14.51 -21.43 -19.38
N GLN A 102 -13.20 -21.56 -19.26
CA GLN A 102 -12.29 -21.51 -20.39
C GLN A 102 -12.38 -22.80 -21.21
N VAL A 103 -12.85 -22.67 -22.45
CA VAL A 103 -13.02 -23.77 -23.41
C VAL A 103 -12.15 -23.62 -24.65
N GLY A 104 -11.31 -22.58 -24.69
CA GLY A 104 -10.30 -22.41 -25.73
C GLY A 104 -9.24 -23.52 -25.72
N GLU A 105 -8.75 -23.87 -26.90
CA GLU A 105 -7.49 -24.62 -27.02
C GLU A 105 -6.33 -23.68 -26.68
N PRO A 106 -5.15 -24.20 -26.27
CA PRO A 106 -4.00 -23.36 -25.96
C PRO A 106 -3.67 -22.34 -27.09
N GLY A 107 -3.45 -21.07 -26.71
CA GLY A 107 -3.29 -19.90 -27.58
C GLY A 107 -4.60 -19.24 -28.05
N ALA A 108 -5.75 -19.65 -27.49
CA ALA A 108 -7.03 -19.01 -27.73
C ALA A 108 -7.82 -18.77 -26.44
N ILE A 109 -8.20 -17.51 -26.19
CA ILE A 109 -9.10 -17.15 -25.11
C ILE A 109 -10.56 -17.30 -25.58
N ARG A 110 -11.29 -18.28 -25.03
CA ARG A 110 -12.70 -18.50 -25.31
C ARG A 110 -13.45 -19.13 -24.14
N PHE A 111 -14.39 -18.39 -23.59
CA PHE A 111 -15.22 -18.81 -22.47
C PHE A 111 -16.63 -19.27 -22.87
N GLU A 112 -17.18 -20.15 -22.05
CA GLU A 112 -18.60 -20.49 -22.02
C GLU A 112 -19.20 -20.14 -20.66
N ARG A 113 -20.26 -19.32 -20.66
CA ARG A 113 -20.97 -18.96 -19.44
C ARG A 113 -21.71 -20.17 -18.87
N VAL A 114 -21.50 -20.45 -17.58
CA VAL A 114 -22.27 -21.43 -16.82
C VAL A 114 -23.69 -20.91 -16.59
N ALA A 115 -24.67 -21.79 -16.69
CA ALA A 115 -26.08 -21.41 -16.53
C ALA A 115 -26.36 -20.79 -15.15
N ASP A 116 -27.22 -19.76 -15.15
CA ASP A 116 -27.64 -19.06 -13.92
C ASP A 116 -28.25 -20.03 -12.89
N GLY A 117 -28.18 -19.65 -11.61
CA GLY A 117 -28.69 -20.42 -10.49
C GLY A 117 -27.68 -21.32 -9.77
N MET A 118 -26.43 -21.38 -10.24
CA MET A 118 -25.35 -22.14 -9.58
C MET A 118 -24.57 -21.28 -8.57
N VAL A 119 -24.15 -20.08 -8.99
CA VAL A 119 -23.33 -19.15 -8.19
C VAL A 119 -23.86 -17.71 -8.26
N ASP A 120 -25.14 -17.53 -8.60
CA ASP A 120 -25.73 -16.24 -9.00
C ASP A 120 -25.79 -15.17 -7.90
N GLY A 121 -25.69 -15.55 -6.63
CA GLY A 121 -25.76 -14.63 -5.49
C GLY A 121 -27.18 -14.17 -5.10
N GLY A 122 -28.23 -14.63 -5.79
CA GLY A 122 -29.61 -14.27 -5.51
C GLY A 122 -29.91 -12.76 -5.58
N GLU A 123 -30.45 -12.18 -4.50
CA GLU A 123 -30.78 -10.74 -4.39
C GLU A 123 -29.71 -9.92 -3.64
N ALA A 124 -28.58 -10.56 -3.28
CA ALA A 124 -27.48 -9.88 -2.61
C ALA A 124 -26.82 -8.88 -3.57
N TRP A 125 -26.24 -7.81 -3.01
CA TRP A 125 -25.42 -6.87 -3.78
C TRP A 125 -23.97 -7.23 -3.53
N GLY A 126 -23.37 -7.95 -4.47
CA GLY A 126 -21.98 -8.38 -4.38
C GLY A 126 -21.00 -7.22 -4.58
N SER A 127 -19.88 -7.27 -3.87
CA SER A 127 -18.78 -6.30 -3.97
C SER A 127 -17.49 -6.93 -4.49
N GLY A 128 -17.00 -7.95 -3.80
CA GLY A 128 -15.71 -8.59 -4.10
C GLY A 128 -15.81 -10.10 -4.02
N GLY A 129 -14.88 -10.77 -4.69
CA GLY A 129 -14.78 -12.23 -4.71
C GLY A 129 -13.37 -12.67 -4.32
N SER A 130 -13.29 -13.87 -3.78
CA SER A 130 -12.04 -14.55 -3.47
C SER A 130 -12.13 -15.99 -3.91
N LEU A 131 -11.16 -16.46 -4.69
CA LEU A 131 -11.00 -17.89 -4.98
C LEU A 131 -10.03 -18.50 -3.99
N VAL A 132 -10.41 -19.61 -3.36
CA VAL A 132 -9.63 -20.27 -2.31
C VAL A 132 -10.04 -21.74 -2.21
N ASP A 133 -9.10 -22.66 -2.04
CA ASP A 133 -9.43 -24.03 -1.61
C ASP A 133 -9.60 -24.00 -0.09
N ILE A 134 -10.84 -23.83 0.37
CA ILE A 134 -11.12 -23.55 1.78
C ILE A 134 -11.28 -24.83 2.60
N ASP A 135 -11.66 -25.95 1.95
CA ASP A 135 -11.86 -27.25 2.60
C ASP A 135 -10.71 -28.25 2.36
N GLY A 136 -9.69 -27.84 1.61
CA GLY A 136 -8.43 -28.55 1.41
C GLY A 136 -8.55 -29.74 0.46
N ASP A 137 -9.57 -29.77 -0.39
CA ASP A 137 -9.84 -30.89 -1.31
C ASP A 137 -9.10 -30.78 -2.65
N GLY A 138 -8.45 -29.64 -2.90
CA GLY A 138 -7.62 -29.34 -4.06
C GLY A 138 -8.31 -28.50 -5.13
N ASP A 139 -9.62 -28.26 -5.00
CA ASP A 139 -10.43 -27.46 -5.92
C ASP A 139 -10.66 -26.04 -5.35
N LEU A 140 -10.74 -25.02 -6.21
CA LEU A 140 -10.99 -23.65 -5.75
C LEU A 140 -12.48 -23.42 -5.49
N ASP A 141 -12.82 -22.99 -4.27
CA ASP A 141 -14.12 -22.46 -3.86
C ASP A 141 -14.24 -20.96 -4.15
N ILE A 142 -15.47 -20.44 -4.12
CA ILE A 142 -15.76 -19.03 -4.36
C ILE A 142 -16.37 -18.40 -3.11
N HIS A 143 -15.64 -17.51 -2.45
CA HIS A 143 -16.19 -16.65 -1.40
C HIS A 143 -16.60 -15.29 -1.99
N VAL A 144 -17.80 -14.81 -1.66
CA VAL A 144 -18.35 -13.54 -2.16
C VAL A 144 -18.73 -12.64 -0.99
N CYS A 145 -18.14 -11.43 -0.98
CA CYS A 145 -18.49 -10.36 -0.07
C CYS A 145 -19.75 -9.63 -0.56
N ASN A 146 -20.69 -9.40 0.37
CA ASN A 146 -21.99 -8.80 0.08
C ASN A 146 -22.24 -7.56 0.96
N TYR A 147 -23.01 -6.60 0.40
CA TYR A 147 -23.46 -5.43 1.14
C TYR A 147 -24.82 -5.63 1.82
N ASP A 148 -24.87 -5.55 3.16
CA ASP A 148 -26.06 -5.69 4.01
C ASP A 148 -26.86 -6.99 3.77
N ALA A 149 -26.17 -8.01 3.27
CA ALA A 149 -26.65 -9.37 3.10
C ALA A 149 -25.54 -10.33 3.60
N PRO A 150 -25.88 -11.58 3.96
CA PRO A 150 -24.85 -12.57 4.31
C PRO A 150 -23.85 -12.73 3.17
N ASN A 151 -22.56 -12.78 3.50
CA ASN A 151 -21.54 -13.27 2.57
C ASN A 151 -21.86 -14.73 2.18
N GLN A 152 -21.36 -15.15 1.02
CA GLN A 152 -21.65 -16.46 0.45
C GLN A 152 -20.36 -17.23 0.18
N LEU A 153 -20.41 -18.54 0.34
CA LEU A 153 -19.30 -19.44 0.07
C LEU A 153 -19.84 -20.57 -0.80
N PHE A 154 -19.50 -20.53 -2.09
CA PHE A 154 -19.85 -21.56 -3.04
C PHE A 154 -18.75 -22.61 -3.02
N VAL A 155 -18.99 -23.69 -2.28
CA VAL A 155 -18.07 -24.81 -2.16
C VAL A 155 -18.10 -25.64 -3.45
N ASN A 156 -16.91 -25.85 -4.01
CA ASN A 156 -16.69 -26.52 -5.27
C ASN A 156 -16.81 -28.03 -5.09
N ARG A 157 -17.63 -28.64 -5.94
CA ARG A 157 -17.88 -30.09 -6.03
C ARG A 157 -17.78 -30.54 -7.49
N SER A 158 -17.06 -29.76 -8.29
CA SER A 158 -16.92 -29.96 -9.72
C SER A 158 -16.20 -31.26 -10.02
N THR A 159 -16.34 -31.70 -11.26
CA THR A 159 -15.44 -32.68 -11.85
C THR A 159 -14.94 -32.09 -13.15
N PRO A 160 -13.77 -32.48 -13.69
CA PRO A 160 -13.18 -31.86 -14.88
C PRO A 160 -14.20 -31.63 -16.00
N GLY A 161 -14.39 -30.35 -16.39
CA GLY A 161 -15.35 -29.92 -17.42
C GLY A 161 -16.82 -29.91 -16.99
N ARG A 162 -17.14 -30.02 -15.70
CA ARG A 162 -18.49 -30.09 -15.13
C ARG A 162 -18.57 -29.29 -13.83
N PRO A 163 -18.92 -28.00 -13.91
CA PRO A 163 -19.03 -27.14 -12.74
C PRO A 163 -20.17 -27.61 -11.84
N ALA A 164 -19.92 -27.67 -10.54
CA ALA A 164 -20.92 -27.93 -9.53
C ALA A 164 -20.53 -27.22 -8.23
N PHE A 165 -21.38 -26.32 -7.76
CA PHE A 165 -21.16 -25.54 -6.55
C PHE A 165 -22.34 -25.65 -5.59
N THR A 166 -22.06 -25.56 -4.29
CA THR A 166 -23.08 -25.50 -3.23
C THR A 166 -22.79 -24.32 -2.31
N GLU A 167 -23.77 -23.45 -2.08
CA GLU A 167 -23.63 -22.36 -1.12
C GLU A 167 -23.69 -22.93 0.31
N GLU A 168 -22.62 -22.73 1.09
CA GLU A 168 -22.44 -23.30 2.44
C GLU A 168 -21.86 -22.29 3.47
N ALA A 169 -21.94 -20.97 3.24
CA ALA A 169 -21.30 -19.97 4.13
C ALA A 169 -21.72 -20.13 5.60
N ALA A 170 -23.01 -20.33 5.85
CA ALA A 170 -23.54 -20.47 7.21
C ALA A 170 -23.04 -21.76 7.91
N GLU A 171 -22.78 -22.82 7.15
CA GLU A 171 -22.26 -24.09 7.70
C GLU A 171 -20.77 -23.95 8.08
N PHE A 172 -20.02 -23.11 7.35
CA PHE A 172 -18.63 -22.78 7.64
C PHE A 172 -18.47 -21.69 8.70
N GLY A 173 -19.53 -20.90 8.97
CA GLY A 173 -19.49 -19.76 9.90
C GLY A 173 -19.10 -18.43 9.24
N LEU A 174 -19.17 -18.35 7.91
CA LEU A 174 -18.73 -17.22 7.09
C LEU A 174 -19.90 -16.42 6.49
N ASP A 175 -21.14 -16.63 6.93
CA ASP A 175 -22.33 -15.89 6.48
C ASP A 175 -22.45 -14.47 7.10
N LEU A 176 -21.31 -13.81 7.29
CA LEU A 176 -21.21 -12.46 7.86
C LEU A 176 -22.14 -11.51 7.11
N ARG A 177 -23.03 -10.85 7.85
CA ARG A 177 -23.88 -9.78 7.33
C ARG A 177 -23.35 -8.43 7.77
N ASP A 178 -22.49 -7.84 6.95
CA ASP A 178 -22.02 -6.47 7.15
C ASP A 178 -21.92 -5.68 5.81
N ALA A 179 -21.14 -4.62 5.78
CA ALA A 179 -20.80 -3.87 4.58
C ALA A 179 -19.45 -4.38 4.00
N SER A 180 -19.33 -5.70 3.81
CA SER A 180 -18.10 -6.36 3.36
C SER A 180 -17.70 -5.91 1.95
N ILE A 181 -16.39 -5.80 1.71
CA ILE A 181 -15.81 -5.43 0.41
C ILE A 181 -14.91 -6.55 -0.11
N ILE A 182 -13.98 -7.02 0.72
CA ILE A 182 -12.91 -7.95 0.37
C ILE A 182 -12.79 -9.06 1.41
N SER A 183 -12.33 -10.22 0.96
CA SER A 183 -11.84 -11.31 1.81
C SER A 183 -10.44 -11.72 1.35
N THR A 184 -9.53 -11.93 2.29
CA THR A 184 -8.18 -12.43 2.00
C THR A 184 -7.82 -13.51 3.00
N PHE A 185 -7.05 -14.50 2.58
CA PHE A 185 -6.74 -15.67 3.39
C PHE A 185 -5.25 -15.79 3.65
N ALA A 186 -4.90 -16.43 4.75
CA ALA A 186 -3.53 -16.73 5.16
C ALA A 186 -3.52 -17.86 6.20
N ASP A 187 -2.44 -18.63 6.25
CA ASP A 187 -2.15 -19.54 7.36
C ASP A 187 -1.41 -18.74 8.43
N VAL A 188 -2.12 -18.14 9.39
CA VAL A 188 -1.51 -17.12 10.28
C VAL A 188 -0.83 -17.69 11.50
N ASP A 189 -1.08 -18.96 11.85
CA ASP A 189 -0.45 -19.66 12.96
C ASP A 189 0.45 -20.83 12.53
N ASN A 190 0.63 -21.02 11.21
CA ASN A 190 1.45 -22.05 10.56
C ASN A 190 0.98 -23.49 10.87
N ASP A 191 -0.32 -23.68 11.07
CA ASP A 191 -0.92 -25.00 11.31
C ASP A 191 -1.31 -25.75 10.01
N GLY A 192 -1.28 -25.05 8.88
CA GLY A 192 -1.56 -25.57 7.55
C GLY A 192 -3.01 -25.38 7.09
N ASP A 193 -3.86 -24.76 7.88
CA ASP A 193 -5.22 -24.37 7.50
C ASP A 193 -5.28 -22.86 7.19
N LEU A 194 -6.16 -22.46 6.26
CA LEU A 194 -6.28 -21.05 5.89
C LEU A 194 -7.33 -20.34 6.75
N ASP A 195 -6.92 -19.25 7.38
CA ASP A 195 -7.74 -18.27 8.10
C ASP A 195 -8.22 -17.17 7.16
N VAL A 196 -9.22 -16.39 7.57
CA VAL A 196 -9.78 -15.33 6.73
C VAL A 196 -9.90 -13.99 7.45
N TYR A 197 -9.42 -12.94 6.78
CA TYR A 197 -9.72 -11.55 7.09
C TYR A 197 -10.77 -11.02 6.11
N ILE A 198 -11.79 -10.33 6.63
CA ILE A 198 -12.85 -9.71 5.84
C ILE A 198 -12.88 -8.20 6.13
N GLY A 199 -12.46 -7.43 5.12
CA GLY A 199 -12.50 -5.97 5.15
C GLY A 199 -13.92 -5.44 4.92
N CYS A 200 -14.36 -4.56 5.80
CA CYS A 200 -15.66 -3.90 5.73
C CYS A 200 -15.48 -2.39 5.53
N ASN A 201 -16.37 -1.77 4.76
CA ASN A 201 -16.24 -0.34 4.45
C ASN A 201 -17.26 0.51 5.22
N ARG A 202 -18.47 0.74 4.71
CA ARG A 202 -19.49 1.53 5.44
C ARG A 202 -20.91 1.19 5.05
N TYR A 203 -21.83 1.34 5.99
CA TYR A 203 -23.24 1.45 5.63
C TYR A 203 -23.54 2.84 5.07
N VAL A 204 -24.07 2.86 3.84
CA VAL A 204 -24.49 4.08 3.17
C VAL A 204 -25.96 4.35 3.46
N PRO A 205 -26.33 5.52 4.02
CA PRO A 205 -27.73 5.87 4.26
C PRO A 205 -28.52 5.96 2.95
N PRO A 206 -29.61 5.18 2.77
CA PRO A 206 -30.35 5.15 1.51
C PRO A 206 -31.11 6.45 1.20
N ASN A 207 -31.23 7.35 2.19
CA ASN A 207 -31.94 8.63 2.06
C ASN A 207 -31.04 9.84 2.39
N GLY A 208 -29.72 9.67 2.40
CA GLY A 208 -28.77 10.71 2.78
C GLY A 208 -28.79 11.04 4.27
N LEU A 209 -28.35 12.26 4.62
CA LEU A 209 -28.35 12.69 6.02
C LEU A 209 -29.79 12.86 6.54
N PRO A 210 -30.08 12.47 7.79
CA PRO A 210 -31.41 12.61 8.36
C PRO A 210 -31.79 14.07 8.56
N THR A 211 -33.02 14.44 8.20
CA THR A 211 -33.56 15.81 8.40
C THR A 211 -33.80 16.16 9.86
N GLU A 212 -33.89 15.15 10.72
CA GLU A 212 -33.96 15.27 12.18
C GLU A 212 -32.58 14.98 12.80
N ALA A 213 -32.39 15.38 14.05
CA ALA A 213 -31.14 15.07 14.75
C ALA A 213 -30.96 13.54 14.84
N PRO A 214 -29.81 12.99 14.42
CA PRO A 214 -29.54 11.55 14.43
C PRO A 214 -29.31 10.97 15.83
N GLY A 215 -29.16 11.84 16.83
CA GLY A 215 -28.97 11.46 18.22
C GLY A 215 -29.42 12.55 19.18
N ARG A 216 -29.28 12.25 20.47
CA ARG A 216 -29.57 13.15 21.58
C ARG A 216 -28.35 13.29 22.46
N PHE A 217 -28.00 14.52 22.83
CA PHE A 217 -26.94 14.77 23.81
C PHE A 217 -27.37 14.26 25.19
N ASP A 218 -26.51 13.45 25.79
CA ASP A 218 -26.63 12.96 27.15
C ASP A 218 -25.70 13.79 28.07
N PRO A 219 -26.25 14.62 28.97
CA PRO A 219 -25.45 15.41 29.88
C PRO A 219 -24.73 14.59 30.96
N GLU A 220 -25.12 13.33 31.22
CA GLU A 220 -24.47 12.48 32.23
C GLU A 220 -23.17 11.88 31.69
N THR A 221 -23.17 11.40 30.45
CA THR A 221 -21.97 10.87 29.77
C THR A 221 -21.20 11.95 29.02
N ALA A 222 -21.75 13.16 28.94
CA ALA A 222 -21.24 14.28 28.15
C ALA A 222 -20.94 13.87 26.69
N SER A 223 -21.83 13.07 26.08
CA SER A 223 -21.68 12.53 24.73
C SER A 223 -22.98 12.61 23.93
N LEU A 224 -22.87 12.54 22.60
CA LEU A 224 -24.02 12.44 21.71
C LEU A 224 -24.40 10.95 21.54
N GLN A 225 -25.56 10.55 22.03
CA GLN A 225 -26.07 9.18 21.90
C GLN A 225 -26.90 9.07 20.62
N MET A 226 -26.53 8.17 19.71
CA MET A 226 -27.27 7.94 18.47
C MET A 226 -28.64 7.30 18.76
N PHE A 227 -29.63 7.56 17.91
CA PHE A 227 -30.86 6.78 17.96
C PHE A 227 -30.65 5.42 17.28
N PRO A 228 -31.29 4.33 17.74
CA PRO A 228 -31.05 2.97 17.23
C PRO A 228 -31.12 2.80 15.71
N LYS A 229 -32.01 3.53 15.03
CA LYS A 229 -32.14 3.49 13.57
C LYS A 229 -30.98 4.15 12.80
N TYR A 230 -30.14 4.93 13.48
CA TYR A 230 -29.01 5.67 12.93
C TYR A 230 -27.65 5.12 13.38
N GLU A 231 -27.59 4.32 14.45
CA GLU A 231 -26.36 3.73 15.00
C GLU A 231 -25.53 2.95 13.96
N ARG A 232 -26.18 2.26 13.02
CA ARG A 232 -25.47 1.53 11.97
C ARG A 232 -24.82 2.45 10.92
N TYR A 233 -25.31 3.68 10.77
CA TYR A 233 -24.88 4.61 9.72
C TYR A 233 -23.99 5.74 10.24
N PHE A 234 -24.16 6.11 11.52
CA PHE A 234 -23.53 7.28 12.10
C PHE A 234 -22.94 6.97 13.48
N ARG A 235 -21.77 7.54 13.78
CA ARG A 235 -21.17 7.59 15.12
C ARG A 235 -21.07 9.04 15.58
N ALA A 236 -21.01 9.22 16.90
CA ALA A 236 -20.78 10.53 17.49
C ALA A 236 -19.29 10.89 17.44
N TRP A 237 -18.99 12.04 16.85
CA TRP A 237 -17.65 12.62 16.81
C TRP A 237 -17.59 13.87 17.68
N ARG A 238 -16.50 14.04 18.43
CA ARG A 238 -16.27 15.20 19.29
C ARG A 238 -15.30 16.16 18.61
N LYS A 239 -15.77 17.38 18.35
CA LYS A 239 -14.99 18.49 17.80
C LYS A 239 -13.97 19.02 18.79
N SER A 240 -12.94 19.69 18.27
CA SER A 240 -11.93 20.41 19.05
C SER A 240 -12.51 21.53 19.93
N ASP A 241 -13.65 22.10 19.55
CA ASP A 241 -14.39 23.08 20.37
C ASP A 241 -15.21 22.43 21.52
N GLY A 242 -15.19 21.10 21.62
CA GLY A 242 -15.89 20.31 22.61
C GLY A 242 -17.34 19.93 22.26
N ASN A 243 -17.88 20.41 21.13
CA ASN A 243 -19.20 20.03 20.64
C ASN A 243 -19.19 18.65 19.97
N PHE A 244 -20.37 18.06 19.81
CA PHE A 244 -20.53 16.77 19.12
C PHE A 244 -21.27 16.93 17.79
N GLU A 245 -20.91 16.10 16.83
CA GLU A 245 -21.60 15.92 15.56
C GLU A 245 -21.78 14.42 15.30
N ALA A 246 -22.77 14.07 14.49
CA ALA A 246 -22.93 12.70 14.01
C ALA A 246 -22.36 12.62 12.60
N ASP A 247 -21.53 11.61 12.34
CA ASP A 247 -20.88 11.44 11.04
C ASP A 247 -20.90 9.98 10.60
N SER A 248 -20.83 9.77 9.29
CA SER A 248 -20.57 8.44 8.73
C SER A 248 -19.22 7.94 9.21
N TYR A 249 -19.09 6.63 9.39
CA TYR A 249 -17.88 6.01 9.91
C TYR A 249 -17.66 4.66 9.23
N GLY A 250 -16.40 4.24 9.19
CA GLY A 250 -16.00 2.92 8.71
C GLY A 250 -16.60 1.78 9.54
N ARG A 251 -16.68 0.57 9.02
CA ARG A 251 -17.13 -0.61 9.79
C ARG A 251 -15.92 -1.26 10.43
N ASP A 252 -16.17 -1.97 11.52
CA ASP A 252 -15.15 -2.81 12.12
C ASP A 252 -14.93 -3.99 11.15
N ASP A 253 -13.68 -4.28 10.81
CA ASP A 253 -13.31 -5.45 10.00
C ASP A 253 -13.49 -6.74 10.80
N ARG A 254 -13.36 -7.89 10.15
CA ARG A 254 -13.51 -9.19 10.82
C ARG A 254 -12.35 -10.11 10.54
N PHE A 255 -11.97 -10.89 11.55
CA PHE A 255 -11.03 -11.98 11.44
C PHE A 255 -11.67 -13.26 11.94
N PHE A 256 -11.59 -14.31 11.13
CA PHE A 256 -12.07 -15.63 11.48
C PHE A 256 -10.93 -16.63 11.43
N LEU A 257 -10.69 -17.28 12.56
CA LEU A 257 -9.73 -18.38 12.66
C LEU A 257 -10.39 -19.67 12.17
N ASN A 258 -9.70 -20.41 11.31
CA ASN A 258 -10.05 -21.77 10.94
C ASN A 258 -9.62 -22.70 12.07
N THR A 259 -10.61 -23.33 12.73
CA THR A 259 -10.36 -24.21 13.87
C THR A 259 -10.09 -25.67 13.46
N GLY A 260 -9.81 -25.88 12.17
CA GLY A 260 -9.65 -27.19 11.54
C GLY A 260 -10.97 -27.95 11.41
N PRO A 261 -10.91 -29.23 11.00
CA PRO A 261 -12.09 -30.01 10.68
C PRO A 261 -12.92 -30.38 11.92
N GLY A 262 -14.24 -30.13 11.85
CA GLY A 262 -15.23 -30.57 12.82
C GLY A 262 -15.54 -32.07 12.77
N GLU A 263 -16.58 -32.52 13.50
CA GLU A 263 -16.98 -33.94 13.53
C GLU A 263 -17.41 -34.49 12.15
N ASP A 264 -17.84 -33.62 11.25
CA ASP A 264 -18.20 -33.94 9.86
C ASP A 264 -17.00 -33.92 8.89
N GLY A 265 -15.80 -33.62 9.41
CA GLY A 265 -14.56 -33.56 8.63
C GLY A 265 -14.38 -32.27 7.83
N ARG A 266 -15.23 -31.24 8.04
CA ARG A 266 -15.17 -29.96 7.34
C ARG A 266 -14.64 -28.86 8.24
N PRO A 267 -13.88 -27.87 7.74
CA PRO A 267 -13.36 -26.80 8.57
C PRO A 267 -14.46 -25.93 9.16
N ARG A 268 -14.13 -25.20 10.22
CA ARG A 268 -15.03 -24.30 10.94
C ARG A 268 -14.34 -23.00 11.27
N PHE A 269 -14.97 -21.91 10.87
CA PHE A 269 -14.48 -20.56 11.10
C PHE A 269 -15.15 -19.95 12.33
N VAL A 270 -14.34 -19.38 13.20
CA VAL A 270 -14.79 -18.71 14.42
C VAL A 270 -14.32 -17.26 14.37
N ASP A 271 -15.26 -16.32 14.50
CA ASP A 271 -14.94 -14.90 14.65
C ASP A 271 -14.15 -14.70 15.94
N LEU A 272 -12.88 -14.34 15.80
CA LEU A 272 -11.96 -14.04 16.91
C LEU A 272 -11.42 -12.60 16.81
N THR A 273 -12.14 -11.72 16.11
CA THR A 273 -11.70 -10.36 15.78
C THR A 273 -11.12 -9.62 17.00
N GLU A 274 -11.86 -9.58 18.11
CA GLU A 274 -11.42 -8.89 19.33
C GLU A 274 -10.30 -9.65 20.06
N GLU A 275 -10.37 -10.98 20.06
CA GLU A 275 -9.44 -11.86 20.77
C GLU A 275 -8.03 -11.84 20.17
N VAL A 276 -7.92 -11.76 18.84
CA VAL A 276 -6.64 -11.72 18.15
C VAL A 276 -6.04 -10.33 18.08
N GLY A 277 -6.77 -9.27 18.43
CA GLY A 277 -6.27 -7.90 18.40
C GLY A 277 -6.41 -7.19 17.05
N ILE A 278 -7.25 -7.71 16.15
CA ILE A 278 -7.68 -6.97 14.96
C ILE A 278 -8.82 -6.05 15.38
N ASP A 279 -8.46 -4.85 15.82
CA ASP A 279 -9.41 -3.89 16.35
C ASP A 279 -9.53 -2.63 15.50
N GLY A 280 -10.72 -2.01 15.57
CA GLY A 280 -10.98 -0.67 15.05
C GLY A 280 -11.76 -0.64 13.74
N ALA A 281 -12.53 0.43 13.58
CA ALA A 281 -13.30 0.71 12.37
C ALA A 281 -12.43 1.36 11.30
N GLY A 282 -12.70 1.06 10.03
CA GLY A 282 -12.05 1.69 8.88
C GLY A 282 -12.92 1.60 7.63
N HIS A 283 -12.53 2.31 6.58
CA HIS A 283 -13.13 2.17 5.26
C HIS A 283 -12.25 1.23 4.43
N ALA A 284 -12.16 -0.04 4.83
CA ALA A 284 -11.26 -1.00 4.19
C ALA A 284 -11.60 -1.19 2.71
N LEU A 285 -10.57 -1.19 1.86
CA LEU A 285 -10.68 -1.39 0.41
C LEU A 285 -9.68 -2.43 -0.14
N ALA A 286 -8.55 -2.64 0.54
CA ALA A 286 -7.60 -3.71 0.24
C ALA A 286 -6.98 -4.25 1.54
N ALA A 287 -6.53 -5.50 1.48
CA ALA A 287 -5.81 -6.15 2.56
C ALA A 287 -4.74 -7.06 1.96
N THR A 288 -3.54 -7.04 2.51
CA THR A 288 -2.36 -7.62 1.86
C THR A 288 -1.50 -8.30 2.90
N TRP A 289 -1.23 -9.59 2.67
CA TRP A 289 -0.38 -10.42 3.54
C TRP A 289 1.08 -10.39 3.06
N LEU A 290 2.00 -10.19 4.00
CA LEU A 290 3.46 -10.26 3.80
C LEU A 290 4.18 -10.43 5.14
N ASP A 291 5.27 -11.20 5.20
CA ASP A 291 6.12 -11.32 6.39
C ASP A 291 7.23 -10.25 6.35
N VAL A 292 7.01 -9.13 7.05
CA VAL A 292 7.86 -7.93 6.93
C VAL A 292 9.15 -8.08 7.74
N ASP A 293 9.05 -8.67 8.93
CA ASP A 293 10.17 -8.84 9.84
C ASP A 293 10.86 -10.21 9.73
N ARG A 294 10.34 -11.07 8.84
CA ARG A 294 10.88 -12.39 8.45
C ARG A 294 10.89 -13.36 9.63
N ASP A 295 9.94 -13.24 10.55
CA ASP A 295 9.85 -14.10 11.72
C ASP A 295 9.17 -15.45 11.40
N GLY A 296 8.56 -15.57 10.21
CA GLY A 296 7.90 -16.76 9.70
C GLY A 296 6.39 -16.74 9.86
N PHE A 297 5.82 -15.66 10.39
CA PHE A 297 4.39 -15.40 10.45
C PHE A 297 4.05 -14.22 9.52
N VAL A 298 3.00 -14.35 8.74
CA VAL A 298 2.60 -13.28 7.82
C VAL A 298 1.89 -12.15 8.58
N ASP A 299 2.30 -10.91 8.30
CA ASP A 299 1.69 -9.67 8.76
C ASP A 299 0.58 -9.21 7.80
N LEU A 300 -0.30 -8.32 8.28
CA LEU A 300 -1.46 -7.82 7.53
C LEU A 300 -1.42 -6.30 7.37
N HIS A 301 -1.24 -5.82 6.15
CA HIS A 301 -1.53 -4.43 5.79
C HIS A 301 -3.00 -4.28 5.38
N VAL A 302 -3.67 -3.23 5.88
CA VAL A 302 -5.05 -2.87 5.56
C VAL A 302 -5.08 -1.45 5.02
N ALA A 303 -5.52 -1.31 3.76
CA ALA A 303 -5.72 -0.04 3.09
C ALA A 303 -7.10 0.54 3.44
N ASN A 304 -7.13 1.72 4.08
CA ASN A 304 -8.35 2.42 4.45
C ASN A 304 -8.53 3.72 3.64
N ASP A 305 -9.76 3.97 3.22
CA ASP A 305 -10.13 5.20 2.51
C ASP A 305 -10.35 6.39 3.47
N PHE A 306 -10.05 7.60 2.98
CA PHE A 306 -10.24 8.89 3.63
C PHE A 306 -9.52 9.10 4.97
N GLU A 307 -10.20 9.71 5.95
CA GLU A 307 -9.62 10.06 7.25
C GLU A 307 -9.27 8.88 8.15
N ASP A 308 -9.67 7.66 7.79
CA ASP A 308 -9.30 6.47 8.54
C ASP A 308 -7.90 6.04 8.07
N PRO A 309 -6.89 6.05 8.95
CA PRO A 309 -5.56 5.66 8.55
C PRO A 309 -5.52 4.17 8.19
N ASP A 310 -4.63 3.81 7.28
CA ASP A 310 -4.21 2.42 7.10
C ASP A 310 -3.85 1.78 8.44
N ARG A 311 -3.91 0.45 8.48
CA ARG A 311 -3.37 -0.34 9.59
C ARG A 311 -2.34 -1.31 9.08
N PHE A 312 -1.40 -1.67 9.95
CA PHE A 312 -0.45 -2.70 9.65
C PHE A 312 -0.25 -3.57 10.89
N TYR A 313 -0.93 -4.70 10.89
CA TYR A 313 -0.93 -5.62 12.02
C TYR A 313 0.27 -6.57 11.93
N ARG A 314 1.20 -6.45 12.87
CA ARG A 314 2.27 -7.42 13.07
C ARG A 314 1.68 -8.69 13.68
N ASN A 315 2.01 -9.84 13.11
CA ASN A 315 1.65 -11.12 13.67
C ASN A 315 2.68 -11.55 14.73
N LEU A 316 2.23 -11.76 15.96
CA LEU A 316 3.09 -12.16 17.08
C LEU A 316 3.21 -13.68 17.23
N GLY A 317 2.58 -14.41 16.31
CA GLY A 317 2.42 -15.86 16.36
C GLY A 317 1.45 -16.34 17.46
N PRO A 318 1.28 -17.66 17.60
CA PRO A 318 0.41 -18.25 18.61
C PRO A 318 0.95 -18.03 20.03
N GLY A 319 0.08 -17.52 20.90
CA GLY A 319 0.36 -17.37 22.32
C GLY A 319 0.45 -18.71 23.07
N PRO A 320 0.71 -18.68 24.39
CA PRO A 320 0.73 -19.90 25.21
C PRO A 320 -0.59 -20.68 25.26
N ASP A 321 -1.70 -20.03 24.91
CA ASP A 321 -3.04 -20.60 24.76
C ASP A 321 -3.29 -21.20 23.36
N GLY A 322 -2.32 -21.05 22.44
CA GLY A 322 -2.38 -21.55 21.07
C GLY A 322 -3.13 -20.63 20.10
N VAL A 323 -3.60 -19.46 20.54
CA VAL A 323 -4.32 -18.52 19.67
C VAL A 323 -3.34 -17.46 19.18
N VAL A 324 -3.38 -17.13 17.90
CA VAL A 324 -2.59 -16.04 17.29
C VAL A 324 -2.90 -14.67 17.90
N ARG A 325 -1.95 -13.74 17.88
CA ARG A 325 -2.16 -12.34 18.27
C ARG A 325 -1.55 -11.40 17.24
N PHE A 326 -2.24 -10.29 17.04
CA PHE A 326 -1.84 -9.18 16.21
C PHE A 326 -1.69 -7.91 17.05
N GLU A 327 -0.76 -7.06 16.65
CA GLU A 327 -0.66 -5.69 17.16
C GLU A 327 -0.56 -4.71 15.99
N ASP A 328 -1.23 -3.56 16.06
CA ASP A 328 -1.04 -2.51 15.05
C ASP A 328 0.35 -1.87 15.21
N ALA A 329 1.26 -2.26 14.32
CA ALA A 329 2.65 -1.87 14.27
C ALA A 329 2.94 -0.86 13.14
N ILE A 330 1.91 -0.21 12.58
CA ILE A 330 2.07 0.67 11.41
C ILE A 330 3.11 1.78 11.60
N SER A 331 3.24 2.31 12.82
CA SER A 331 4.23 3.35 13.15
C SER A 331 5.67 2.86 13.17
N GLU A 332 5.87 1.55 13.26
CA GLU A 332 7.18 0.89 13.20
C GLU A 332 7.52 0.50 11.77
N PHE A 333 6.52 0.05 11.01
CA PHE A 333 6.69 -0.41 9.64
C PHE A 333 6.76 0.72 8.62
N LEU A 334 5.89 1.74 8.71
CA LEU A 334 5.70 2.74 7.67
C LEU A 334 6.05 4.16 8.14
N PRO A 335 6.78 4.96 7.33
CA PRO A 335 7.07 6.35 7.65
C PRO A 335 5.90 7.32 7.33
N TYR A 336 5.00 6.91 6.43
CA TYR A 336 3.83 7.67 5.94
C TYR A 336 2.74 6.68 5.55
N THR A 337 1.51 7.16 5.41
CA THR A 337 0.37 6.39 4.87
C THR A 337 -0.33 7.20 3.77
N SER A 338 -1.10 6.52 2.92
CA SER A 338 -1.93 7.18 1.92
C SER A 338 -3.15 7.85 2.60
N TRP A 339 -3.73 8.88 1.97
CA TRP A 339 -4.95 9.53 2.48
C TRP A 339 -6.21 8.81 2.00
N SER A 340 -6.18 8.26 0.80
CA SER A 340 -7.32 7.53 0.25
C SER A 340 -6.80 6.23 -0.31
N SER A 341 -6.42 5.32 0.59
CA SER A 341 -5.88 4.02 0.19
C SER A 341 -6.96 3.19 -0.48
N MET A 342 -6.65 2.73 -1.69
CA MET A 342 -7.54 1.95 -2.54
C MET A 342 -7.05 0.50 -2.61
N GLY A 343 -6.63 0.03 -3.78
CA GLY A 343 -5.95 -1.25 -3.95
C GLY A 343 -4.52 -1.24 -3.41
N SER A 344 -4.05 -2.41 -2.96
CA SER A 344 -2.65 -2.64 -2.58
C SER A 344 -2.13 -3.98 -3.11
N ASP A 345 -0.83 -4.03 -3.41
CA ASP A 345 -0.18 -5.22 -3.96
C ASP A 345 1.32 -5.24 -3.60
N VAL A 346 1.97 -6.41 -3.69
CA VAL A 346 3.38 -6.60 -3.34
C VAL A 346 4.19 -7.28 -4.44
N ALA A 347 5.38 -6.76 -4.71
CA ALA A 347 6.37 -7.33 -5.61
C ALA A 347 7.74 -6.73 -5.32
N ASP A 348 8.81 -7.38 -5.80
CA ASP A 348 10.17 -6.81 -5.76
C ASP A 348 10.31 -5.74 -6.85
N LEU A 349 10.13 -4.46 -6.50
CA LEU A 349 10.04 -3.36 -7.45
C LEU A 349 11.41 -2.77 -7.79
N ASP A 350 12.37 -2.87 -6.88
CA ASP A 350 13.74 -2.37 -7.10
C ASP A 350 14.79 -3.45 -7.43
N GLY A 351 14.38 -4.73 -7.38
CA GLY A 351 15.19 -5.88 -7.80
C GLY A 351 16.24 -6.28 -6.77
N ASP A 352 16.01 -5.98 -5.49
CA ASP A 352 16.93 -6.30 -4.40
C ASP A 352 16.67 -7.67 -3.74
N GLY A 353 15.64 -8.38 -4.19
CA GLY A 353 15.21 -9.68 -3.66
C GLY A 353 14.28 -9.58 -2.46
N LEU A 354 13.77 -8.41 -2.12
CA LEU A 354 12.76 -8.19 -1.08
C LEU A 354 11.41 -7.83 -1.68
N LEU A 355 10.32 -8.09 -0.95
CA LEU A 355 8.97 -7.74 -1.40
C LEU A 355 8.63 -6.33 -0.96
N ASP A 356 8.38 -5.46 -1.92
CA ASP A 356 7.92 -4.09 -1.71
C ASP A 356 6.39 -4.03 -1.71
N LEU A 357 5.82 -2.99 -1.09
CA LEU A 357 4.38 -2.77 -1.03
C LEU A 357 4.00 -1.50 -1.79
N MET A 358 3.08 -1.61 -2.75
CA MET A 358 2.45 -0.45 -3.39
C MET A 358 1.01 -0.28 -2.91
N VAL A 359 0.65 0.94 -2.52
CA VAL A 359 -0.71 1.32 -2.12
C VAL A 359 -1.18 2.46 -3.03
N ALA A 360 -2.28 2.24 -3.74
CA ALA A 360 -2.86 3.24 -4.62
C ALA A 360 -3.64 4.31 -3.83
N ASP A 361 -3.60 5.54 -4.32
CA ASP A 361 -4.41 6.70 -3.93
C ASP A 361 -5.06 7.29 -5.19
N MET A 362 -5.83 8.37 -5.04
CA MET A 362 -6.55 9.05 -6.11
C MET A 362 -5.77 10.25 -6.67
N SER A 363 -4.44 10.17 -6.64
CA SER A 363 -3.57 11.29 -6.95
C SER A 363 -3.49 11.56 -8.45
N ALA A 364 -3.90 12.78 -8.81
CA ALA A 364 -4.09 13.20 -10.19
C ALA A 364 -2.78 13.37 -10.98
N THR A 365 -2.75 12.83 -12.20
CA THR A 365 -1.63 12.95 -13.14
C THR A 365 -1.56 14.30 -13.85
N THR A 366 -2.62 15.11 -13.77
CA THR A 366 -2.66 16.45 -14.39
C THR A 366 -2.95 17.55 -13.37
N HIS A 367 -2.38 18.73 -13.62
CA HIS A 367 -2.63 19.91 -12.78
C HIS A 367 -4.11 20.29 -12.75
N PHE A 368 -4.88 20.10 -13.82
CA PHE A 368 -6.31 20.39 -13.83
C PHE A 368 -7.06 19.48 -12.85
N LYS A 369 -6.89 18.15 -12.98
CA LYS A 369 -7.50 17.15 -12.10
C LYS A 369 -7.12 17.38 -10.64
N ALA A 370 -5.85 17.67 -10.37
CA ALA A 370 -5.36 17.98 -9.03
C ALA A 370 -6.04 19.21 -8.40
N LYS A 371 -6.55 20.16 -9.20
CA LYS A 371 -7.25 21.35 -8.70
C LYS A 371 -8.74 21.13 -8.48
N VAL A 372 -9.37 20.27 -9.27
CA VAL A 372 -10.81 20.00 -9.14
C VAL A 372 -11.13 18.91 -8.13
N ASN A 373 -10.20 17.97 -7.89
CA ASN A 373 -10.43 16.84 -6.97
C ASN A 373 -9.84 17.05 -5.56
N MET A 374 -9.03 18.09 -5.34
CA MET A 374 -8.45 18.36 -4.02
C MET A 374 -9.50 18.96 -3.08
N GLY A 375 -9.84 18.22 -2.02
CA GLY A 375 -10.81 18.64 -1.01
C GLY A 375 -10.35 19.82 -0.14
N GLU A 376 -11.24 20.25 0.77
CA GLU A 376 -10.92 21.28 1.77
C GLU A 376 -9.87 20.77 2.77
N MET A 377 -8.71 21.43 2.82
CA MET A 377 -7.61 21.10 3.75
C MET A 377 -7.64 21.92 5.05
N GLY A 378 -8.76 22.58 5.35
CA GLY A 378 -9.00 23.36 6.56
C GLY A 378 -9.72 22.57 7.64
N GLY A 379 -10.03 23.21 8.77
CA GLY A 379 -10.92 22.64 9.79
C GLY A 379 -10.52 21.25 10.28
N ARG A 380 -11.44 20.28 10.15
CA ARG A 380 -11.28 18.89 10.59
C ARG A 380 -10.15 18.17 9.85
N GLN A 381 -10.04 18.34 8.53
CA GLN A 381 -9.01 17.67 7.71
C GLN A 381 -7.61 18.06 8.18
N ARG A 382 -7.42 19.34 8.49
CA ARG A 382 -6.17 19.83 9.08
C ARG A 382 -5.89 19.16 10.44
N GLU A 383 -6.90 19.02 11.30
CA GLU A 383 -6.73 18.38 12.61
C GLU A 383 -6.30 16.91 12.47
N ILE A 384 -6.90 16.17 11.55
CA ILE A 384 -6.55 14.77 11.25
C ILE A 384 -5.11 14.68 10.75
N LEU A 385 -4.74 15.48 9.74
CA LEU A 385 -3.39 15.47 9.17
C LEU A 385 -2.28 15.89 10.16
N GLU A 386 -2.60 16.77 11.11
CA GLU A 386 -1.64 17.20 12.13
C GLU A 386 -1.51 16.19 13.30
N GLN A 387 -2.51 15.33 13.52
CA GLN A 387 -2.55 14.38 14.65
C GLN A 387 -2.27 12.92 14.24
N GLY A 388 -2.51 12.56 12.99
CA GLY A 388 -2.25 11.21 12.46
C GLY A 388 -0.77 10.88 12.49
N TRP A 389 -0.46 9.68 12.98
CA TRP A 389 0.89 9.14 13.02
C TRP A 389 0.87 7.64 12.66
N PRO A 390 1.55 7.19 11.58
CA PRO A 390 2.28 8.00 10.59
C PRO A 390 1.38 9.01 9.87
N ARG A 391 1.99 10.03 9.25
CA ARG A 391 1.21 11.07 8.56
C ARG A 391 0.61 10.52 7.26
N GLN A 392 -0.66 10.82 7.04
CA GLN A 392 -1.33 10.56 5.76
C GLN A 392 -0.97 11.60 4.70
N ALA A 393 -0.83 11.17 3.45
CA ALA A 393 -0.58 12.04 2.29
C ALA A 393 -1.39 11.57 1.07
N MET A 394 -1.93 12.54 0.31
CA MET A 394 -2.76 12.31 -0.89
C MET A 394 -1.89 11.94 -2.10
N ARG A 395 -1.31 10.74 -2.09
CA ARG A 395 -0.54 10.16 -3.18
C ARG A 395 -0.44 8.65 -3.05
N ASN A 396 -0.18 7.99 -4.17
CA ASN A 396 0.23 6.59 -4.12
C ASN A 396 1.48 6.48 -3.24
N MET A 397 1.57 5.38 -2.52
CA MET A 397 2.75 5.03 -1.74
C MET A 397 3.45 3.83 -2.38
N VAL A 398 4.78 3.92 -2.48
CA VAL A 398 5.66 2.82 -2.86
C VAL A 398 6.60 2.62 -1.69
N PHE A 399 6.42 1.53 -0.96
CA PHE A 399 7.15 1.19 0.25
C PHE A 399 8.19 0.12 -0.08
N LEU A 400 9.45 0.51 -0.08
CA LEU A 400 10.59 -0.37 -0.33
C LEU A 400 11.02 -1.03 0.97
N ASP A 401 11.06 -2.37 1.02
CA ASP A 401 11.49 -3.09 2.21
C ASP A 401 12.98 -2.80 2.48
N THR A 402 13.32 -2.56 3.74
CA THR A 402 14.70 -2.27 4.14
C THR A 402 15.49 -3.51 4.54
N GLY A 403 14.85 -4.69 4.58
CA GLY A 403 15.41 -5.92 5.14
C GLY A 403 15.49 -5.91 6.66
N ARG A 404 14.74 -5.01 7.33
CA ARG A 404 14.86 -4.76 8.78
C ARG A 404 13.51 -4.60 9.48
N GLY A 405 12.46 -5.21 8.96
CA GLY A 405 11.13 -5.07 9.56
C GLY A 405 10.59 -3.64 9.45
N SER A 406 10.90 -2.92 8.37
CA SER A 406 10.42 -1.55 8.10
C SER A 406 10.62 -1.17 6.65
N PHE A 407 9.88 -0.15 6.19
CA PHE A 407 9.90 0.32 4.81
C PHE A 407 10.43 1.74 4.65
N ARG A 408 10.87 2.08 3.43
CA ARG A 408 11.10 3.46 2.97
C ARG A 408 10.07 3.82 1.93
N GLU A 409 9.55 5.04 1.98
CA GLU A 409 8.64 5.53 0.96
C GLU A 409 9.41 6.15 -0.23
N ALA A 410 9.04 5.76 -1.45
CA ALA A 410 9.78 6.08 -2.67
C ALA A 410 8.90 6.50 -3.86
N ALA A 411 7.60 6.78 -3.69
CA ALA A 411 6.70 6.97 -4.83
C ALA A 411 7.08 8.16 -5.74
N PHE A 412 7.63 9.23 -5.17
CA PHE A 412 8.17 10.34 -5.98
C PHE A 412 9.48 10.00 -6.67
N LEU A 413 10.32 9.17 -6.06
CA LEU A 413 11.57 8.73 -6.65
C LEU A 413 11.29 7.82 -7.85
N SER A 414 10.29 6.94 -7.72
CA SER A 414 9.91 5.99 -8.76
C SER A 414 9.06 6.59 -9.88
N GLY A 415 8.45 7.75 -9.65
CA GLY A 415 7.50 8.36 -10.57
C GLY A 415 6.09 7.81 -10.45
N LEU A 416 5.84 6.85 -9.55
CA LEU A 416 4.54 6.18 -9.35
C LEU A 416 3.61 6.91 -8.38
N SER A 417 3.93 8.13 -7.94
CA SER A 417 3.15 8.90 -6.96
C SER A 417 1.72 9.28 -7.38
N SER A 418 1.38 9.17 -8.67
CA SER A 418 0.09 9.59 -9.21
C SER A 418 -0.40 8.64 -10.30
N SER A 419 -1.65 8.19 -10.19
CA SER A 419 -2.30 7.29 -11.15
C SER A 419 -3.77 7.65 -11.43
N ASP A 420 -4.19 8.89 -11.13
CA ASP A 420 -5.58 9.35 -11.21
C ASP A 420 -6.51 8.63 -10.21
N TRP A 421 -7.83 8.53 -10.45
CA TRP A 421 -8.78 7.89 -9.53
C TRP A 421 -8.68 6.37 -9.62
N THR A 422 -7.67 5.81 -8.96
CA THR A 422 -7.32 4.39 -9.04
C THR A 422 -8.17 3.51 -8.12
N TRP A 423 -8.52 2.32 -8.60
CA TRP A 423 -9.16 1.28 -7.80
C TRP A 423 -8.20 0.13 -7.54
N ALA A 424 -7.87 -0.67 -8.56
CA ALA A 424 -6.92 -1.77 -8.45
C ALA A 424 -5.52 -1.31 -8.87
N VAL A 425 -4.52 -1.81 -8.16
CA VAL A 425 -3.11 -1.86 -8.57
C VAL A 425 -2.72 -3.32 -8.72
N LYS A 426 -2.00 -3.65 -9.79
CA LYS A 426 -1.53 -5.00 -10.11
C LYS A 426 -0.05 -4.97 -10.45
N LEU A 427 0.72 -5.80 -9.75
CA LEU A 427 2.16 -5.92 -9.91
C LEU A 427 2.48 -7.26 -10.57
N GLY A 428 2.92 -7.22 -11.82
CA GLY A 428 3.17 -8.42 -12.62
C GLY A 428 4.23 -8.15 -13.68
N ASP A 429 5.00 -9.16 -14.04
CA ASP A 429 6.01 -9.08 -15.09
C ASP A 429 5.33 -9.31 -16.45
N PHE A 430 4.81 -8.22 -17.03
CA PHE A 430 3.90 -8.28 -18.17
C PHE A 430 4.64 -8.37 -19.51
N ASP A 431 5.90 -7.94 -19.59
CA ASP A 431 6.73 -8.07 -20.80
C ASP A 431 7.82 -9.16 -20.68
N GLN A 432 7.73 -9.98 -19.64
CA GLN A 432 8.59 -11.13 -19.35
C GLN A 432 10.08 -10.78 -19.22
N ASP A 433 10.41 -9.57 -18.78
CA ASP A 433 11.78 -9.10 -18.62
C ASP A 433 12.38 -9.33 -17.22
N GLY A 434 11.66 -10.06 -16.38
CA GLY A 434 12.04 -10.44 -15.03
C GLY A 434 11.58 -9.44 -13.98
N ARG A 435 11.28 -8.19 -14.36
CA ARG A 435 10.92 -7.13 -13.43
C ARG A 435 9.40 -6.96 -13.35
N PRO A 436 8.82 -6.89 -12.14
CA PRO A 436 7.41 -6.56 -11.99
C PRO A 436 7.11 -5.14 -12.50
N ASP A 437 6.12 -5.05 -13.38
CA ASP A 437 5.50 -3.84 -13.90
C ASP A 437 4.24 -3.50 -13.10
N VAL A 438 3.68 -2.31 -13.33
CA VAL A 438 2.49 -1.83 -12.62
C VAL A 438 1.34 -1.60 -13.58
N PHE A 439 0.16 -2.18 -13.31
CA PHE A 439 -1.09 -1.85 -14.00
C PHE A 439 -2.13 -1.28 -13.02
N THR A 440 -2.85 -0.25 -13.44
CA THR A 440 -3.87 0.43 -12.62
C THR A 440 -5.18 0.63 -13.38
N THR A 441 -6.30 0.43 -12.69
CA THR A 441 -7.65 0.68 -13.20
C THR A 441 -8.20 2.00 -12.66
N ASN A 442 -8.83 2.79 -13.52
CA ASN A 442 -9.23 4.16 -13.18
C ASN A 442 -10.67 4.51 -13.58
N GLY A 443 -11.16 5.58 -12.95
CA GLY A 443 -12.44 6.23 -13.27
C GLY A 443 -13.51 5.97 -12.21
N MET A 444 -14.67 6.62 -12.34
CA MET A 444 -15.77 6.43 -11.41
C MET A 444 -17.13 6.76 -12.02
N SER A 445 -18.18 6.24 -11.39
CA SER A 445 -19.55 6.40 -11.87
C SER A 445 -19.92 7.87 -12.11
N ARG A 446 -19.50 8.83 -11.27
CA ARG A 446 -19.61 10.30 -11.47
C ARG A 446 -18.49 11.02 -10.72
N ASN A 447 -18.23 12.29 -11.04
CA ASN A 447 -17.25 13.08 -10.27
C ASN A 447 -17.83 13.62 -8.95
N PHE A 448 -17.77 12.80 -7.90
CA PHE A 448 -18.33 13.13 -6.59
C PHE A 448 -17.44 14.06 -5.73
N THR A 449 -16.21 14.31 -6.16
CA THR A 449 -15.20 15.14 -5.47
C THR A 449 -14.94 16.47 -6.19
N ASP A 450 -15.73 16.78 -7.23
CA ASP A 450 -15.63 18.05 -7.97
C ASP A 450 -15.83 19.26 -7.04
N SER A 451 -14.74 19.98 -6.79
CA SER A 451 -14.70 21.16 -5.93
C SER A 451 -15.50 22.34 -6.50
N ASP A 452 -15.77 22.37 -7.80
CA ASP A 452 -16.65 23.37 -8.42
C ASP A 452 -18.14 23.01 -8.27
N ARG A 453 -18.45 21.78 -7.85
CA ARG A 453 -19.83 21.27 -7.65
C ARG A 453 -20.03 20.63 -6.27
N PRO A 454 -19.85 21.39 -5.17
CA PRO A 454 -19.85 20.84 -3.81
C PRO A 454 -21.24 20.31 -3.39
N PHE A 455 -21.24 19.18 -2.68
CA PHE A 455 -22.42 18.60 -2.05
C PHE A 455 -22.36 18.76 -0.52
N SER A 456 -22.65 19.95 0.00
CA SER A 456 -22.41 20.30 1.41
C SER A 456 -23.61 20.91 2.13
N GLY A 457 -23.50 20.95 3.46
CA GLY A 457 -24.47 21.58 4.34
C GLY A 457 -25.90 21.05 4.14
N ARG A 458 -26.86 21.96 3.95
CA ARG A 458 -28.28 21.61 3.90
C ARG A 458 -28.68 20.71 2.72
N GLN A 459 -27.86 20.61 1.69
CA GLN A 459 -28.17 19.81 0.49
C GLN A 459 -28.17 18.30 0.78
N ARG A 460 -27.42 17.85 1.78
CA ARG A 460 -27.28 16.43 2.15
C ARG A 460 -28.49 15.87 2.90
N TYR A 461 -29.38 16.72 3.40
CA TYR A 461 -30.54 16.28 4.19
C TYR A 461 -31.65 15.71 3.30
N GLY A 462 -31.99 14.45 3.51
CA GLY A 462 -33.03 13.75 2.74
C GLY A 462 -32.67 13.52 1.26
N ARG A 463 -31.38 13.60 0.93
CA ARG A 463 -30.86 13.44 -0.43
C ARG A 463 -29.50 12.73 -0.38
N THR A 464 -29.32 11.70 -1.20
CA THR A 464 -28.06 10.95 -1.30
C THR A 464 -27.05 11.67 -2.20
N GLN A 465 -25.80 11.24 -2.16
CA GLN A 465 -24.78 11.73 -3.10
C GLN A 465 -25.14 11.32 -4.55
N TRP A 466 -25.66 10.11 -4.75
CA TRP A 466 -26.18 9.67 -6.05
C TRP A 466 -27.26 10.62 -6.59
N ASP A 467 -28.25 11.00 -5.78
CA ASP A 467 -29.29 11.95 -6.19
C ASP A 467 -28.73 13.32 -6.63
N HIS A 468 -27.54 13.69 -6.14
CA HIS A 468 -26.87 14.95 -6.50
C HIS A 468 -26.17 14.90 -7.86
N PHE A 469 -25.49 13.78 -8.14
CA PHE A 469 -24.57 13.66 -9.26
C PHE A 469 -25.09 12.74 -10.38
N ARG A 470 -26.20 12.01 -10.21
CA ARG A 470 -26.68 11.04 -11.22
C ARG A 470 -26.84 11.61 -12.64
N ASP A 471 -27.20 12.89 -12.74
CA ASP A 471 -27.40 13.59 -14.03
C ASP A 471 -26.10 14.14 -14.64
N ASP A 472 -24.97 14.07 -13.92
CA ASP A 472 -23.67 14.48 -14.44
C ASP A 472 -23.09 13.41 -15.38
N PRO A 473 -22.13 13.75 -16.26
CA PRO A 473 -21.40 12.74 -17.00
C PRO A 473 -20.59 11.82 -16.05
N PRO A 474 -20.32 10.57 -16.46
CA PRO A 474 -19.37 9.72 -15.74
C PRO A 474 -17.97 10.35 -15.74
N LEU A 475 -17.18 10.07 -14.69
CA LEU A 475 -15.76 10.40 -14.73
C LEU A 475 -15.03 9.24 -15.39
N LEU A 476 -14.86 9.35 -16.72
CA LEU A 476 -14.02 8.42 -17.47
C LEU A 476 -12.56 8.80 -17.26
N GLU A 477 -11.75 7.83 -16.90
CA GLU A 477 -10.30 8.00 -16.81
C GLU A 477 -9.56 6.87 -17.51
N ARG A 478 -8.33 7.20 -17.91
CA ARG A 478 -7.44 6.30 -18.62
C ARG A 478 -6.81 5.35 -17.61
N ASN A 479 -6.92 4.05 -17.81
CA ASN A 479 -6.10 3.06 -17.12
C ASN A 479 -4.61 3.32 -17.44
N MET A 480 -3.72 2.98 -16.53
CA MET A 480 -2.28 3.23 -16.72
C MET A 480 -1.49 1.95 -16.51
N ALA A 481 -0.49 1.73 -17.36
CA ALA A 481 0.51 0.70 -17.20
C ALA A 481 1.89 1.33 -17.16
N PHE A 482 2.75 0.86 -16.26
CA PHE A 482 4.09 1.37 -16.05
C PHE A 482 5.10 0.24 -16.15
N ARG A 483 6.01 0.34 -17.13
CA ARG A 483 7.06 -0.65 -17.35
C ARG A 483 8.25 -0.38 -16.44
N ASN A 484 8.74 -1.40 -15.75
CA ASN A 484 9.88 -1.28 -14.86
C ASN A 484 11.22 -1.34 -15.62
N GLN A 485 11.95 -0.23 -15.69
CA GLN A 485 13.27 -0.15 -16.32
C GLN A 485 14.42 -0.60 -15.39
N GLY A 486 14.12 -0.97 -14.14
CA GLY A 486 15.10 -1.13 -13.07
C GLY A 486 15.52 0.21 -12.47
N ASP A 487 16.30 0.16 -11.40
CA ASP A 487 16.76 1.35 -10.65
C ASP A 487 15.62 2.28 -10.23
N LEU A 488 14.43 1.72 -9.93
CA LEU A 488 13.19 2.45 -9.62
C LEU A 488 12.72 3.38 -10.75
N VAL A 489 13.06 3.14 -12.01
CA VAL A 489 12.58 3.96 -13.13
C VAL A 489 11.39 3.27 -13.79
N PHE A 490 10.25 3.96 -13.84
CA PHE A 490 9.01 3.45 -14.43
C PHE A 490 8.52 4.33 -15.59
N ASP A 491 8.35 3.74 -16.77
CA ASP A 491 7.84 4.43 -17.96
C ASP A 491 6.32 4.20 -18.09
N ASP A 492 5.52 5.27 -18.27
CA ASP A 492 4.10 5.12 -18.64
C ASP A 492 3.98 4.58 -20.07
N VAL A 493 3.63 3.29 -20.17
CA VAL A 493 3.53 2.51 -21.40
C VAL A 493 2.09 2.14 -21.73
N GLY A 494 1.08 2.66 -21.01
CA GLY A 494 -0.31 2.23 -21.17
C GLY A 494 -0.79 2.22 -22.63
N ALA A 495 -0.47 3.27 -23.40
CA ALA A 495 -0.84 3.37 -24.82
C ALA A 495 0.02 2.48 -25.73
N GLU A 496 1.30 2.28 -25.39
CA GLU A 496 2.21 1.38 -26.12
C GLU A 496 1.78 -0.08 -25.95
N TRP A 497 1.32 -0.43 -24.75
CA TRP A 497 0.86 -1.75 -24.40
C TRP A 497 -0.61 -2.00 -24.75
N GLY A 498 -1.40 -0.97 -25.07
CA GLY A 498 -2.82 -1.13 -25.38
C GLY A 498 -3.71 -1.32 -24.14
N LEU A 499 -3.19 -0.97 -22.96
CA LEU A 499 -3.88 -1.04 -21.67
C LEU A 499 -4.44 0.32 -21.22
N ASP A 500 -4.41 1.35 -22.08
CA ASP A 500 -4.85 2.71 -21.76
C ASP A 500 -6.35 2.98 -21.98
N LYS A 501 -7.20 1.95 -21.80
CA LYS A 501 -8.66 2.11 -21.92
C LYS A 501 -9.13 3.28 -21.06
N ASN A 502 -9.90 4.18 -21.65
CA ASN A 502 -10.52 5.31 -20.97
C ASN A 502 -11.97 4.99 -20.62
N GLY A 503 -12.24 4.66 -19.36
CA GLY A 503 -13.51 4.09 -18.92
C GLY A 503 -13.79 4.30 -17.43
N MET A 504 -14.71 3.50 -16.90
CA MET A 504 -14.96 3.33 -15.47
C MET A 504 -14.51 1.93 -15.08
N SER A 505 -13.19 1.72 -14.98
CA SER A 505 -12.58 0.44 -14.65
C SER A 505 -12.35 0.35 -13.14
N TYR A 506 -12.75 -0.76 -12.53
CA TYR A 506 -12.73 -0.94 -11.08
C TYR A 506 -11.77 -2.07 -10.67
N ALA A 507 -12.19 -3.33 -10.78
CA ALA A 507 -11.34 -4.47 -10.45
C ALA A 507 -10.53 -4.92 -11.68
N ALA A 508 -9.39 -5.56 -11.44
CA ALA A 508 -8.62 -6.28 -12.45
C ALA A 508 -8.10 -7.59 -11.86
N ALA A 509 -7.82 -8.56 -12.71
CA ALA A 509 -7.06 -9.76 -12.37
C ALA A 509 -6.16 -10.15 -13.54
N TYR A 510 -5.02 -10.76 -13.27
CA TYR A 510 -4.14 -11.31 -14.31
C TYR A 510 -3.91 -12.81 -14.15
N GLY A 511 -3.55 -13.47 -15.26
CA GLY A 511 -3.25 -14.89 -15.34
C GLY A 511 -3.01 -15.32 -16.78
N ASP A 512 -2.49 -16.51 -17.00
CA ASP A 512 -2.22 -17.06 -18.34
C ASP A 512 -3.48 -17.80 -18.86
N LEU A 513 -4.43 -17.05 -19.43
CA LEU A 513 -5.76 -17.54 -19.77
C LEU A 513 -5.75 -18.49 -20.95
N ASP A 514 -4.80 -18.35 -21.88
CA ASP A 514 -4.68 -19.20 -23.05
C ASP A 514 -3.52 -20.20 -23.02
N LEU A 515 -2.79 -20.29 -21.91
CA LEU A 515 -1.76 -21.28 -21.64
C LEU A 515 -0.53 -21.20 -22.57
N ASP A 516 -0.20 -20.01 -23.05
CA ASP A 516 1.03 -19.76 -23.81
C ASP A 516 2.20 -19.25 -22.94
N GLY A 517 1.88 -18.84 -21.71
CA GLY A 517 2.82 -18.57 -20.63
C GLY A 517 3.11 -17.10 -20.38
N ASP A 518 2.50 -16.17 -21.11
CA ASP A 518 2.46 -14.77 -20.72
C ASP A 518 1.24 -14.44 -19.86
N LEU A 519 1.23 -13.23 -19.27
CA LEU A 519 0.17 -12.82 -18.36
C LEU A 519 -0.88 -12.01 -19.11
N ASP A 520 -2.08 -12.56 -19.24
CA ASP A 520 -3.27 -11.85 -19.71
C ASP A 520 -3.92 -11.04 -18.60
N VAL A 521 -4.75 -10.07 -18.96
CA VAL A 521 -5.44 -9.18 -18.01
C VAL A 521 -6.94 -9.15 -18.26
N VAL A 522 -7.73 -9.30 -17.19
CA VAL A 522 -9.18 -9.12 -17.20
C VAL A 522 -9.57 -7.92 -16.34
N VAL A 523 -10.42 -7.03 -16.85
CA VAL A 523 -10.82 -5.79 -16.17
C VAL A 523 -12.33 -5.67 -16.05
N ALA A 524 -12.81 -5.54 -14.82
CA ALA A 524 -14.21 -5.25 -14.53
C ALA A 524 -14.53 -3.77 -14.81
N ASN A 525 -15.44 -3.53 -15.76
CA ASN A 525 -15.89 -2.20 -16.14
C ASN A 525 -17.33 -1.96 -15.67
N LEU A 526 -17.59 -0.77 -15.13
CA LEU A 526 -18.95 -0.36 -14.79
C LEU A 526 -19.71 0.07 -16.04
N ASN A 527 -20.93 -0.45 -16.20
CA ASN A 527 -21.85 -0.15 -17.30
C ASN A 527 -21.33 -0.49 -18.71
N GLU A 528 -20.32 -1.34 -18.79
CA GLU A 528 -19.73 -1.88 -20.02
C GLU A 528 -19.41 -3.37 -19.80
N THR A 529 -19.07 -4.08 -20.88
CA THR A 529 -18.59 -5.45 -20.76
C THR A 529 -17.25 -5.47 -20.05
N VAL A 530 -17.01 -6.53 -19.27
CA VAL A 530 -15.66 -6.86 -18.80
C VAL A 530 -14.71 -6.94 -20.00
N SER A 531 -13.56 -6.28 -19.89
CA SER A 531 -12.52 -6.31 -20.93
C SER A 531 -11.57 -7.46 -20.67
N VAL A 532 -11.16 -8.14 -21.73
CA VAL A 532 -10.13 -9.19 -21.70
C VAL A 532 -9.02 -8.77 -22.64
N TYR A 533 -7.79 -8.74 -22.13
CA TYR A 533 -6.60 -8.36 -22.88
C TYR A 533 -5.69 -9.56 -22.95
N ARG A 534 -5.50 -10.07 -24.18
CA ARG A 534 -4.51 -11.12 -24.44
C ARG A 534 -3.13 -10.48 -24.57
N ASN A 535 -2.14 -11.02 -23.89
CA ASN A 535 -0.76 -10.59 -24.05
C ASN A 535 -0.13 -11.28 -25.28
N GLU A 536 0.86 -10.66 -25.90
CA GLU A 536 1.51 -11.18 -27.10
C GLU A 536 3.03 -11.18 -26.94
N THR A 537 3.49 -11.33 -25.69
CA THR A 537 4.91 -11.32 -25.33
C THR A 537 5.55 -12.64 -25.75
N ASP A 538 6.78 -12.58 -26.28
CA ASP A 538 7.49 -13.76 -26.81
C ASP A 538 8.74 -14.16 -26.00
N GLY A 539 8.76 -13.79 -24.71
CA GLY A 539 9.83 -14.12 -23.78
C GLY A 539 9.84 -15.57 -23.31
N ASN A 540 10.94 -15.97 -22.70
CA ASN A 540 10.99 -17.19 -21.92
C ASN A 540 10.36 -16.96 -20.56
N TRP A 541 9.72 -17.99 -20.01
CA TRP A 541 9.00 -17.89 -18.76
C TRP A 541 9.15 -19.17 -17.93
N LEU A 542 8.81 -19.08 -16.64
CA LEU A 542 8.62 -20.23 -15.76
C LEU A 542 7.40 -19.97 -14.89
N LYS A 543 6.45 -20.92 -14.86
CA LYS A 543 5.34 -20.89 -13.91
C LYS A 543 5.56 -21.90 -12.79
N VAL A 544 5.35 -21.48 -11.55
CA VAL A 544 5.50 -22.33 -10.37
C VAL A 544 4.16 -22.44 -9.65
N ARG A 545 3.59 -23.65 -9.66
CA ARG A 545 2.45 -24.02 -8.81
C ARG A 545 2.98 -24.63 -7.52
N LEU A 546 2.48 -24.16 -6.38
CA LEU A 546 2.84 -24.69 -5.07
C LEU A 546 1.77 -25.65 -4.56
N ARG A 547 2.21 -26.67 -3.81
CA ARG A 547 1.36 -27.56 -3.00
C ARG A 547 1.87 -27.56 -1.56
N GLY A 548 1.23 -26.79 -0.69
CA GLY A 548 1.56 -26.75 0.74
C GLY A 548 1.02 -27.94 1.51
N ARG A 549 1.15 -27.89 2.84
CA ARG A 549 0.58 -28.87 3.78
C ARG A 549 -0.83 -28.49 4.22
N GLY A 550 -1.54 -29.46 4.80
CA GLY A 550 -2.88 -29.22 5.37
C GLY A 550 -3.88 -28.81 4.30
N ALA A 551 -4.81 -27.92 4.65
CA ALA A 551 -5.72 -27.28 3.71
C ALA A 551 -5.08 -26.12 2.91
N ASN A 552 -3.83 -25.73 3.22
CA ASN A 552 -3.06 -24.76 2.43
C ASN A 552 -2.49 -25.39 1.14
N THR A 553 -3.37 -25.96 0.32
CA THR A 553 -3.05 -26.76 -0.88
C THR A 553 -2.43 -25.96 -2.02
N HIS A 554 -2.42 -24.63 -1.91
CA HIS A 554 -1.84 -23.70 -2.87
C HIS A 554 -0.58 -22.99 -2.33
N GLY A 555 -0.11 -23.36 -1.13
CA GLY A 555 1.13 -22.82 -0.56
C GLY A 555 1.06 -21.31 -0.27
N VAL A 556 -0.12 -20.81 0.08
CA VAL A 556 -0.36 -19.41 0.46
C VAL A 556 0.61 -18.99 1.56
N GLY A 557 1.21 -17.81 1.41
CA GLY A 557 2.23 -17.26 2.29
C GLY A 557 3.66 -17.66 1.93
N ALA A 558 3.85 -18.62 1.02
CA ALA A 558 5.19 -18.98 0.56
C ALA A 558 5.82 -17.88 -0.32
N VAL A 559 7.14 -17.77 -0.27
CA VAL A 559 7.94 -16.90 -1.15
C VAL A 559 8.85 -17.78 -2.01
N VAL A 560 8.86 -17.54 -3.31
CA VAL A 560 9.69 -18.27 -4.27
C VAL A 560 10.73 -17.32 -4.86
N ALA A 561 12.00 -17.69 -4.72
CA ALA A 561 13.14 -17.03 -5.33
C ALA A 561 13.72 -17.92 -6.45
N VAL A 562 13.93 -17.32 -7.62
CA VAL A 562 14.49 -17.97 -8.81
C VAL A 562 15.80 -17.29 -9.18
N GLU A 563 16.89 -18.05 -9.21
CA GLU A 563 18.21 -17.54 -9.64
C GLU A 563 18.33 -17.66 -11.16
N THR A 564 18.62 -16.54 -11.82
CA THR A 564 18.76 -16.45 -13.27
C THR A 564 20.15 -15.95 -13.66
N ALA A 565 20.59 -16.29 -14.87
CA ALA A 565 21.91 -15.87 -15.35
C ALA A 565 21.95 -14.39 -15.72
N SER A 566 20.82 -13.85 -16.21
CA SER A 566 20.76 -12.49 -16.77
C SER A 566 20.12 -11.45 -15.84
N HIS A 567 19.24 -11.86 -14.93
CA HIS A 567 18.49 -10.95 -14.06
C HIS A 567 18.81 -11.09 -12.56
N GLY A 568 19.68 -12.04 -12.17
CA GLY A 568 19.94 -12.33 -10.76
C GLY A 568 18.76 -13.05 -10.12
N THR A 569 18.46 -12.70 -8.86
CA THR A 569 17.36 -13.29 -8.08
C THR A 569 16.03 -12.63 -8.44
N LEU A 570 15.05 -13.42 -8.88
CA LEU A 570 13.66 -12.99 -9.06
C LEU A 570 12.80 -13.52 -7.92
N VAL A 571 11.98 -12.69 -7.29
CA VAL A 571 11.16 -13.08 -6.12
C VAL A 571 9.67 -12.88 -6.39
N ARG A 572 8.84 -13.86 -6.02
CA ARG A 572 7.37 -13.80 -6.05
C ARG A 572 6.78 -14.37 -4.77
N SER A 573 5.63 -13.84 -4.33
CA SER A 573 4.90 -14.34 -3.16
C SER A 573 3.61 -15.02 -3.55
N ALA A 574 3.29 -16.13 -2.89
CA ALA A 574 2.05 -16.88 -3.08
C ALA A 574 0.92 -16.26 -2.25
N SER A 575 0.23 -15.28 -2.82
CA SER A 575 -1.06 -14.80 -2.33
C SER A 575 -1.79 -14.12 -3.48
N PRO A 576 -2.90 -14.69 -3.99
CA PRO A 576 -3.57 -14.19 -5.19
C PRO A 576 -4.59 -13.08 -4.93
N TRP A 577 -4.90 -12.77 -3.66
CA TRP A 577 -5.86 -11.72 -3.31
C TRP A 577 -5.16 -10.36 -3.23
N ARG A 578 -4.86 -9.80 -4.41
CA ARG A 578 -4.13 -8.53 -4.56
C ARG A 578 -4.96 -7.48 -5.29
N GLY A 579 -4.59 -6.21 -5.12
CA GLY A 579 -5.27 -5.08 -5.73
C GLY A 579 -6.58 -4.75 -5.02
N TRP A 580 -7.69 -4.70 -5.76
CA TRP A 580 -9.01 -4.32 -5.23
C TRP A 580 -10.07 -5.36 -5.59
N ALA A 581 -10.61 -6.03 -4.57
CA ALA A 581 -11.77 -6.93 -4.67
C ALA A 581 -11.67 -8.08 -5.70
N SER A 582 -10.45 -8.54 -6.00
CA SER A 582 -10.13 -9.47 -7.09
C SER A 582 -9.18 -10.58 -6.65
N THR A 583 -9.15 -11.67 -7.43
CA THR A 583 -8.20 -12.79 -7.27
C THR A 583 -7.45 -13.02 -8.59
N ASP A 584 -6.12 -12.99 -8.55
CA ASP A 584 -5.25 -13.37 -9.67
C ASP A 584 -5.10 -14.89 -9.77
N ASP A 585 -4.52 -15.40 -10.88
CA ASP A 585 -4.16 -16.82 -10.97
C ASP A 585 -3.15 -17.19 -9.87
N SER A 586 -3.31 -18.38 -9.28
CA SER A 586 -2.47 -18.87 -8.16
C SER A 586 -1.07 -19.32 -8.60
N ASP A 587 -0.84 -19.51 -9.91
CA ASP A 587 0.49 -19.86 -10.43
C ASP A 587 1.43 -18.65 -10.38
N LEU A 588 2.60 -18.82 -9.76
CA LEU A 588 3.61 -17.76 -9.73
C LEU A 588 4.33 -17.68 -11.09
N HIS A 589 4.24 -16.54 -11.75
CA HIS A 589 4.88 -16.28 -13.04
C HIS A 589 6.24 -15.56 -12.88
N PHE A 590 7.24 -16.08 -13.58
CA PHE A 590 8.57 -15.50 -13.72
C PHE A 590 8.88 -15.32 -15.21
N GLY A 591 8.99 -14.07 -15.66
CA GLY A 591 9.62 -13.76 -16.94
C GLY A 591 11.13 -13.96 -16.83
N LEU A 592 11.70 -14.59 -17.84
CA LEU A 592 13.12 -14.94 -17.90
C LEU A 592 13.83 -14.25 -19.07
N GLY A 593 13.11 -13.41 -19.81
CA GLY A 593 13.55 -12.78 -21.04
C GLY A 593 14.13 -13.79 -22.02
N THR A 594 15.46 -13.78 -22.17
CA THR A 594 16.17 -14.69 -23.09
C THR A 594 16.76 -15.92 -22.42
N ASP A 595 16.68 -16.05 -21.09
CA ASP A 595 17.23 -17.18 -20.35
C ASP A 595 16.40 -18.44 -20.63
N VAL A 596 17.07 -19.49 -21.09
CA VAL A 596 16.44 -20.79 -21.44
C VAL A 596 16.42 -21.77 -20.27
N GLU A 597 17.06 -21.41 -19.16
CA GLU A 597 17.12 -22.18 -17.92
C GLU A 597 17.32 -21.22 -16.73
N VAL A 598 16.86 -21.65 -15.57
CA VAL A 598 17.14 -21.02 -14.27
C VAL A 598 18.19 -21.84 -13.53
N GLU A 599 19.05 -21.21 -12.75
CA GLU A 599 20.18 -21.86 -12.07
C GLU A 599 19.71 -22.63 -10.82
N SER A 600 18.75 -22.08 -10.08
CA SER A 600 18.14 -22.73 -8.94
C SER A 600 16.80 -22.09 -8.57
N ILE A 601 16.00 -22.83 -7.80
CA ILE A 601 14.74 -22.34 -7.23
C ILE A 601 14.80 -22.57 -5.72
N GLU A 602 14.48 -21.55 -4.95
CA GLU A 602 14.31 -21.62 -3.50
C GLU A 602 12.87 -21.28 -3.15
N VAL A 603 12.24 -22.13 -2.33
CA VAL A 603 10.91 -21.88 -1.77
C VAL A 603 11.05 -21.72 -0.27
N THR A 604 10.65 -20.57 0.24
CA THR A 604 10.46 -20.29 1.66
C THR A 604 8.97 -20.46 1.97
N TRP A 605 8.63 -21.59 2.59
CA TRP A 605 7.29 -21.95 3.03
C TRP A 605 6.91 -21.22 4.33
N PRO A 606 5.61 -21.08 4.63
CA PRO A 606 5.12 -20.59 5.92
C PRO A 606 5.84 -21.26 7.12
N GLY A 607 6.16 -20.44 8.13
CA GLY A 607 6.97 -20.88 9.26
C GLY A 607 8.46 -21.00 8.96
N ASN A 608 8.95 -20.27 7.95
CA ASN A 608 10.36 -20.16 7.58
C ASN A 608 11.01 -21.51 7.25
N ARG A 609 10.32 -22.34 6.47
CA ARG A 609 10.84 -23.63 6.00
C ARG A 609 11.39 -23.49 4.58
N VAL A 610 12.64 -23.90 4.35
CA VAL A 610 13.31 -23.70 3.06
C VAL A 610 13.48 -25.01 2.29
N GLN A 611 13.12 -24.98 1.01
CA GLN A 611 13.34 -26.04 0.03
C GLN A 611 14.11 -25.49 -1.16
N ARG A 612 15.16 -26.19 -1.61
CA ARG A 612 15.98 -25.79 -2.76
C ARG A 612 15.92 -26.85 -3.86
N LEU A 613 15.72 -26.40 -5.09
CA LEU A 613 15.73 -27.22 -6.30
C LEU A 613 16.89 -26.80 -7.20
N GLY A 614 17.42 -27.75 -7.98
CA GLY A 614 18.47 -27.49 -8.95
C GLY A 614 17.96 -26.78 -10.21
N PRO A 615 18.81 -26.68 -11.26
CA PRO A 615 18.46 -25.99 -12.49
C PRO A 615 17.21 -26.56 -13.18
N MET A 616 16.41 -25.69 -13.79
CA MET A 616 15.20 -26.03 -14.53
C MET A 616 15.16 -25.31 -15.88
N THR A 617 14.63 -25.96 -16.93
CA THR A 617 14.45 -25.30 -18.23
C THR A 617 13.28 -24.32 -18.20
N ALA A 618 13.38 -23.24 -18.98
CA ALA A 618 12.28 -22.31 -19.20
C ALA A 618 11.15 -22.91 -20.09
N GLY A 619 10.07 -22.16 -20.26
CA GLY A 619 8.93 -22.46 -21.13
C GLY A 619 8.03 -23.59 -20.59
N GLN A 620 7.94 -23.71 -19.27
CA GLN A 620 7.12 -24.74 -18.64
C GLN A 620 6.50 -24.29 -17.32
N ARG A 621 5.40 -24.94 -16.97
CA ARG A 621 4.80 -24.90 -15.65
C ARG A 621 5.30 -26.10 -14.83
N ILE A 622 5.79 -25.85 -13.62
CA ILE A 622 6.21 -26.88 -12.68
C ILE A 622 5.33 -26.86 -11.42
N GLU A 623 5.19 -28.01 -10.76
CA GLU A 623 4.55 -28.12 -9.45
C GLU A 623 5.60 -28.47 -8.40
N ILE A 624 5.64 -27.71 -7.30
CA ILE A 624 6.54 -27.92 -6.17
C ILE A 624 5.70 -28.22 -4.93
N THR A 625 5.91 -29.39 -4.33
CA THR A 625 5.24 -29.81 -3.10
C THR A 625 6.13 -29.59 -1.89
N GLU A 626 5.56 -29.04 -0.81
CA GLU A 626 6.25 -28.88 0.46
C GLU A 626 6.67 -30.26 1.02
N PRO A 627 7.96 -30.48 1.32
CA PRO A 627 8.45 -31.76 1.82
C PRO A 627 8.19 -31.91 3.32
N ASP A 628 8.06 -33.14 3.83
CA ASP A 628 7.89 -33.45 5.26
C ASP A 628 9.01 -32.89 6.17
N GLU A 629 10.24 -32.82 5.66
CA GLU A 629 11.41 -32.26 6.35
C GLU A 629 12.03 -31.16 5.48
N ALA A 630 11.65 -29.90 5.74
CA ALA A 630 12.29 -28.72 5.14
C ALA A 630 13.35 -28.14 6.10
N GLY A 631 14.39 -27.51 5.53
CA GLY A 631 15.42 -26.84 6.32
C GLY A 631 14.86 -25.58 6.99
N ARG A 632 15.55 -25.05 8.00
CA ARG A 632 15.34 -23.67 8.47
C ARG A 632 16.36 -22.76 7.78
N PRO A 633 16.03 -21.49 7.51
CA PRO A 633 17.00 -20.55 6.97
C PRO A 633 18.20 -20.43 7.91
N GLU A 634 19.37 -20.16 7.34
CA GLU A 634 20.51 -19.73 8.15
C GLU A 634 20.13 -18.41 8.84
N ALA A 635 20.49 -18.30 10.13
CA ALA A 635 20.23 -17.08 10.87
C ALA A 635 20.93 -15.90 10.16
N ALA A 636 20.21 -14.80 9.96
CA ALA A 636 20.76 -13.59 9.36
C ALA A 636 22.04 -13.16 10.11
N ASP A 637 23.01 -12.63 9.35
CA ASP A 637 24.21 -12.07 9.95
C ASP A 637 23.84 -10.97 10.96
N PRO A 638 24.54 -10.91 12.12
CA PRO A 638 24.24 -9.91 13.13
C PRO A 638 24.44 -8.50 12.54
N THR A 639 23.47 -7.62 12.80
CA THR A 639 23.50 -6.25 12.32
C THR A 639 24.71 -5.49 12.89
N MET A 640 25.27 -4.56 12.11
CA MET A 640 26.35 -3.68 12.58
C MET A 640 25.90 -2.78 13.73
N PHE A 641 24.61 -2.45 13.79
CA PHE A 641 23.98 -1.63 14.82
C PHE A 641 22.81 -2.39 15.45
N VAL A 642 22.73 -2.35 16.78
CA VAL A 642 21.62 -2.92 17.57
C VAL A 642 21.03 -1.82 18.43
N THR A 643 19.73 -1.90 18.73
CA THR A 643 19.07 -0.99 19.66
C THR A 643 19.74 -1.09 21.03
N ALA A 644 20.10 0.05 21.60
CA ALA A 644 20.70 0.09 22.92
C ALA A 644 19.64 -0.25 23.98
N PRO A 645 19.95 -1.03 25.03
CA PRO A 645 19.01 -1.30 26.11
C PRO A 645 18.49 -0.02 26.79
N ASP A 646 17.30 -0.09 27.38
CA ASP A 646 16.72 1.03 28.14
C ASP A 646 17.71 1.65 29.14
N GLY A 647 17.81 2.97 29.11
CA GLY A 647 18.73 3.74 29.95
C GLY A 647 20.17 3.84 29.43
N VAL A 648 20.41 3.39 28.20
CA VAL A 648 21.63 3.68 27.41
C VAL A 648 21.28 4.76 26.37
N GLY A 649 22.14 5.77 26.20
CA GLY A 649 21.85 6.96 25.39
C GLY A 649 21.38 8.19 26.19
N PRO A 650 21.28 9.37 25.55
CA PRO A 650 20.77 10.60 26.15
C PRO A 650 19.24 10.53 26.31
N GLY A 651 18.73 10.88 27.49
CA GLY A 651 17.29 10.95 27.77
C GLY A 651 16.63 12.25 27.27
N PHE A 652 17.12 12.79 26.15
CA PHE A 652 16.64 14.05 25.58
C PHE A 652 15.27 13.85 24.93
N VAL A 653 14.31 14.72 25.25
CA VAL A 653 13.00 14.76 24.62
C VAL A 653 12.80 16.16 24.05
N HIS A 654 12.73 16.26 22.72
CA HIS A 654 12.43 17.53 22.06
C HIS A 654 10.99 17.93 22.34
N VAL A 655 10.78 19.19 22.71
CA VAL A 655 9.45 19.74 22.97
C VAL A 655 9.27 20.97 22.10
N GLU A 656 8.42 20.82 21.09
CA GLU A 656 8.06 21.91 20.18
C GLU A 656 7.09 22.90 20.82
N LYS A 657 7.18 24.16 20.39
CA LYS A 657 6.19 25.17 20.75
C LYS A 657 5.15 25.29 19.65
N PRO A 658 3.84 25.06 19.94
CA PRO A 658 2.80 25.19 18.94
C PRO A 658 2.77 26.59 18.32
N TYR A 659 2.92 26.62 16.99
CA TYR A 659 2.76 27.81 16.17
C TYR A 659 1.97 27.48 14.90
N ASP A 660 1.27 28.48 14.37
CA ASP A 660 0.39 28.33 13.21
C ASP A 660 0.93 29.15 12.03
N ASP A 661 1.92 28.60 11.34
CA ASP A 661 2.56 29.19 10.15
C ASP A 661 1.53 29.60 9.09
N TYR A 662 0.47 28.80 8.95
CA TYR A 662 -0.55 28.97 7.93
C TYR A 662 -1.38 30.25 8.10
N ARG A 663 -1.38 30.86 9.30
CA ARG A 663 -2.00 32.19 9.50
C ARG A 663 -1.27 33.29 8.74
N ILE A 664 0.03 33.12 8.53
CA ILE A 664 0.87 34.07 7.80
C ILE A 664 0.98 33.64 6.34
N GLN A 665 1.18 32.34 6.10
CA GLN A 665 1.34 31.77 4.78
C GLN A 665 0.41 30.56 4.59
N PRO A 666 -0.87 30.79 4.21
CA PRO A 666 -1.88 29.73 4.13
C PRO A 666 -1.56 28.58 3.15
N LEU A 667 -0.59 28.77 2.28
CA LEU A 667 -0.21 27.82 1.23
C LEU A 667 1.11 27.10 1.53
N LEU A 668 1.63 27.18 2.77
CA LEU A 668 2.79 26.40 3.14
C LEU A 668 2.49 24.90 3.08
N PRO A 669 3.41 24.07 2.53
CA PRO A 669 3.22 22.63 2.46
C PRO A 669 3.48 21.94 3.81
N ALA A 670 4.24 22.59 4.71
CA ALA A 670 4.53 22.14 6.07
C ALA A 670 4.87 23.34 6.97
N LYS A 671 4.78 23.16 8.29
CA LYS A 671 5.22 24.16 9.26
C LYS A 671 6.73 24.36 9.15
N LEU A 672 7.17 25.61 9.03
CA LEU A 672 8.57 26.02 9.02
C LEU A 672 9.04 26.48 10.43
N SER A 673 8.12 26.53 11.39
CA SER A 673 8.42 26.91 12.78
C SER A 673 8.90 25.75 13.65
N ALA A 674 8.80 24.52 13.19
CA ALA A 674 8.97 23.30 13.99
C ALA A 674 9.84 22.27 13.26
N PHE A 675 11.08 22.66 12.95
CA PHE A 675 12.08 21.81 12.27
C PHE A 675 12.90 20.96 13.25
N GLY A 676 12.80 21.20 14.56
CA GLY A 676 13.77 20.73 15.53
C GLY A 676 13.80 19.22 15.75
N PRO A 677 14.78 18.72 16.53
CA PRO A 677 15.98 19.41 17.00
C PRO A 677 17.16 19.27 16.01
N CYS A 678 18.07 20.25 15.96
CA CYS A 678 19.40 20.01 15.36
C CYS A 678 20.30 19.25 16.35
N MET A 679 21.31 18.54 15.84
CA MET A 679 22.26 17.79 16.68
C MET A 679 23.71 18.01 16.23
N ALA A 680 24.65 18.05 17.17
CA ALA A 680 26.08 18.04 16.89
C ALA A 680 26.85 17.27 17.98
N TRP A 681 27.86 16.51 17.59
CA TRP A 681 28.67 15.71 18.51
C TRP A 681 30.14 16.16 18.53
N HIS A 682 30.77 16.07 19.70
CA HIS A 682 32.20 16.29 19.88
C HIS A 682 32.66 15.80 21.25
N ASP A 683 33.96 15.56 21.46
CA ASP A 683 34.54 15.34 22.78
C ASP A 683 34.75 16.69 23.47
N VAL A 684 33.74 17.17 24.19
CA VAL A 684 33.70 18.55 24.72
C VAL A 684 34.48 18.66 26.03
N ASP A 685 34.56 17.57 26.80
CA ASP A 685 35.30 17.52 28.07
C ASP A 685 36.73 16.94 27.95
N GLY A 686 37.09 16.43 26.78
CA GLY A 686 38.44 15.95 26.46
C GLY A 686 38.75 14.58 27.06
N ASP A 687 37.74 13.78 27.41
CA ASP A 687 37.90 12.47 28.01
C ASP A 687 38.11 11.33 26.99
N GLY A 688 38.07 11.66 25.69
CA GLY A 688 38.21 10.74 24.57
C GLY A 688 36.90 10.09 24.12
N ARG A 689 35.76 10.42 24.75
CA ARG A 689 34.42 9.98 24.35
C ARG A 689 33.68 11.12 23.66
N THR A 690 32.69 10.76 22.87
CA THR A 690 31.91 11.73 22.09
C THR A 690 30.66 12.14 22.85
N ASP A 691 30.57 13.41 23.19
CA ASP A 691 29.40 14.05 23.77
C ASP A 691 28.45 14.54 22.68
N VAL A 692 27.21 14.84 23.06
CA VAL A 692 26.17 15.28 22.11
C VAL A 692 25.43 16.52 22.60
N PHE A 693 25.28 17.49 21.70
CA PHE A 693 24.41 18.64 21.86
C PHE A 693 23.13 18.45 21.05
N PHE A 694 21.99 18.72 21.68
CA PHE A 694 20.69 18.83 21.04
C PHE A 694 20.22 20.29 21.09
N GLY A 695 19.80 20.81 19.93
CA GLY A 695 19.19 22.13 19.83
C GLY A 695 17.79 22.14 20.44
N GLY A 696 17.44 23.26 21.09
CA GLY A 696 16.12 23.47 21.65
C GLY A 696 15.19 24.24 20.71
N ALA A 697 13.88 23.93 20.79
CA ALA A 697 12.85 24.76 20.19
C ALA A 697 12.65 26.06 21.00
N ARG A 698 11.89 27.00 20.44
CA ARG A 698 11.57 28.26 21.12
C ARG A 698 10.98 28.04 22.52
N ASP A 699 11.55 28.76 23.47
CA ASP A 699 11.32 28.73 24.92
C ASP A 699 11.83 27.46 25.64
N HIS A 700 12.48 26.55 24.91
CA HIS A 700 13.19 25.37 25.40
C HIS A 700 14.70 25.52 25.11
N PRO A 701 15.58 25.54 26.12
CA PRO A 701 17.02 25.64 25.87
C PRO A 701 17.55 24.36 25.22
N GLY A 702 18.59 24.48 24.38
CA GLY A 702 19.38 23.32 23.96
C GLY A 702 20.04 22.62 25.14
N GLU A 703 20.42 21.36 24.95
CA GLU A 703 20.97 20.49 25.99
C GLU A 703 22.29 19.86 25.55
N LEU A 704 23.28 19.84 26.46
CA LEU A 704 24.53 19.11 26.27
C LEU A 704 24.51 17.86 27.13
N TRP A 705 24.83 16.71 26.54
CA TRP A 705 24.86 15.41 27.18
C TRP A 705 26.26 14.81 27.06
N LEU A 706 26.91 14.61 28.20
CA LEU A 706 28.26 14.07 28.28
C LEU A 706 28.24 12.54 28.31
N SER A 707 29.09 11.91 27.51
CA SER A 707 29.18 10.46 27.39
C SER A 707 30.04 9.85 28.49
N GLY A 708 29.46 8.95 29.28
CA GLY A 708 30.13 8.15 30.29
C GLY A 708 30.47 6.73 29.84
N GLU A 709 30.95 5.90 30.77
CA GLU A 709 31.24 4.49 30.52
C GLU A 709 29.97 3.68 30.17
N GLY A 710 30.12 2.72 29.27
CA GLY A 710 29.04 1.81 28.88
C GLY A 710 27.89 2.45 28.09
N GLY A 711 28.14 3.59 27.42
CA GLY A 711 27.14 4.28 26.60
C GLY A 711 26.09 5.07 27.39
N ARG A 712 26.33 5.31 28.68
CA ARG A 712 25.45 6.11 29.54
C ARG A 712 25.76 7.59 29.34
N PHE A 713 24.73 8.43 29.26
CA PHE A 713 24.92 9.88 29.15
C PHE A 713 24.46 10.60 30.42
N SER A 714 25.07 11.73 30.71
CA SER A 714 24.63 12.64 31.78
C SER A 714 24.47 14.05 31.23
N GLN A 715 23.33 14.68 31.52
CA GLN A 715 23.05 16.04 31.07
C GLN A 715 23.96 17.03 31.82
N ALA A 716 24.73 17.82 31.08
CA ALA A 716 25.50 18.94 31.60
C ALA A 716 24.63 20.20 31.72
N THR A 717 24.71 20.88 32.86
CA THR A 717 24.04 22.17 33.03
C THR A 717 24.88 23.29 32.43
N VAL A 718 24.40 23.88 31.32
CA VAL A 718 25.05 24.99 30.64
C VAL A 718 24.18 26.26 30.72
N PRO A 719 24.46 27.20 31.66
CA PRO A 719 23.62 28.38 31.88
C PRO A 719 23.43 29.29 30.65
N ALA A 720 24.40 29.30 29.73
CA ALA A 720 24.32 30.10 28.51
C ALA A 720 23.14 29.69 27.61
N PHE A 721 22.80 28.40 27.52
CA PHE A 721 21.68 27.93 26.72
C PHE A 721 20.33 28.46 27.25
N ALA A 722 20.20 28.57 28.57
CA ALA A 722 18.98 29.10 29.20
C ALA A 722 18.75 30.60 28.91
N VAL A 723 19.82 31.38 28.65
CA VAL A 723 19.72 32.80 28.27
C VAL A 723 19.11 32.95 26.87
N ASP A 724 19.46 32.05 25.97
CA ASP A 724 19.12 32.13 24.55
C ASP A 724 17.90 31.31 24.14
N LYS A 725 17.24 30.63 25.10
CA LYS A 725 16.06 29.78 24.89
C LYS A 725 14.91 30.43 24.11
N GLY A 726 14.86 31.75 24.00
CA GLY A 726 13.83 32.44 23.21
C GLY A 726 14.02 32.29 21.69
N SER A 727 15.11 31.70 21.23
CA SER A 727 15.43 31.44 19.82
C SER A 727 15.17 29.96 19.48
N GLU A 728 14.95 29.68 18.20
CA GLU A 728 14.86 28.32 17.66
C GLU A 728 16.27 27.86 17.23
N ASP A 729 16.66 26.64 17.59
CA ASP A 729 17.95 26.05 17.20
C ASP A 729 17.77 25.19 15.93
N SER A 730 18.31 25.66 14.79
CA SER A 730 18.07 25.02 13.48
C SER A 730 19.30 24.30 12.91
N ALA A 731 20.49 24.54 13.46
CA ALA A 731 21.74 23.89 13.06
C ALA A 731 22.77 24.00 14.19
N ALA A 732 23.71 23.06 14.27
CA ALA A 732 24.79 23.12 15.25
C ALA A 732 26.08 22.54 14.66
N ILE A 733 27.23 23.15 14.98
CA ILE A 733 28.56 22.61 14.67
C ILE A 733 29.55 22.90 15.80
N TRP A 734 30.50 21.98 15.99
CA TRP A 734 31.63 22.14 16.90
C TRP A 734 32.90 22.47 16.10
N PHE A 735 33.62 23.53 16.49
CA PHE A 735 34.94 23.88 15.92
C PHE A 735 35.68 24.85 16.84
N ASP A 736 37.01 24.85 16.80
CA ASP A 736 37.85 25.83 17.51
C ASP A 736 37.72 27.22 16.84
N ALA A 737 36.90 28.10 17.42
CA ALA A 737 36.55 29.39 16.82
C ALA A 737 37.52 30.51 17.20
N ASP A 738 38.18 30.42 18.36
CA ASP A 738 39.13 31.44 18.82
C ASP A 738 40.62 31.00 18.82
N GLY A 739 40.89 29.75 18.44
CA GLY A 739 42.22 29.20 18.22
C GLY A 739 42.93 28.76 19.50
N ASP A 740 42.21 28.54 20.60
CA ASP A 740 42.77 28.17 21.90
C ASP A 740 42.89 26.64 22.11
N GLY A 741 42.37 25.86 21.15
CA GLY A 741 42.51 24.42 21.08
C GLY A 741 41.38 23.63 21.73
N ASP A 742 40.39 24.28 22.35
CA ASP A 742 39.10 23.65 22.65
C ASP A 742 38.08 23.93 21.52
N HIS A 743 37.07 23.06 21.38
CA HIS A 743 36.04 23.26 20.35
C HIS A 743 34.87 24.05 20.93
N ASP A 744 34.49 25.10 20.22
CA ASP A 744 33.35 25.97 20.49
C ASP A 744 32.10 25.49 19.75
N LEU A 745 30.93 25.84 20.27
CA LEU A 745 29.65 25.50 19.65
C LEU A 745 29.08 26.70 18.90
N LEU A 746 28.83 26.55 17.60
CA LEU A 746 28.03 27.50 16.82
C LEU A 746 26.63 26.92 16.60
N VAL A 747 25.62 27.63 17.07
CA VAL A 747 24.22 27.29 16.85
C VAL A 747 23.58 28.28 15.88
N GLY A 748 23.06 27.73 14.78
CA GLY A 748 22.22 28.44 13.82
C GLY A 748 20.82 28.66 14.36
N SER A 749 20.22 29.81 14.05
CA SER A 749 18.83 30.11 14.39
C SER A 749 17.96 30.30 13.17
N GLY A 750 16.79 29.68 13.16
CA GLY A 750 15.83 29.81 12.07
C GLY A 750 14.43 29.39 12.50
N SER A 751 13.45 30.28 12.28
CA SER A 751 12.03 29.99 12.51
C SER A 751 11.17 31.00 11.75
N SER A 752 10.04 30.54 11.21
CA SER A 752 9.01 31.38 10.57
C SER A 752 8.22 32.24 11.58
N GLU A 753 8.38 31.98 12.89
CA GLU A 753 7.68 32.70 13.96
C GLU A 753 8.11 34.17 14.09
N PHE A 754 9.28 34.51 13.58
CA PHE A 754 9.91 35.81 13.77
C PHE A 754 9.97 36.58 12.46
N PHE A 755 9.82 37.91 12.56
CA PHE A 755 9.97 38.80 11.42
C PHE A 755 11.45 38.98 11.04
N GLU A 756 11.70 39.34 9.79
CA GLU A 756 13.06 39.61 9.29
C GLU A 756 13.78 40.64 10.18
N GLY A 757 14.97 40.28 10.67
CA GLY A 757 15.79 41.15 11.52
C GLY A 757 15.56 41.02 13.02
N ASP A 758 14.65 40.15 13.47
CA ASP A 758 14.52 39.81 14.90
C ASP A 758 15.85 39.28 15.47
N ARG A 759 16.18 39.63 16.71
CA ARG A 759 17.44 39.20 17.34
C ARG A 759 17.49 37.68 17.51
N ARG A 760 16.33 37.03 17.65
CA ARG A 760 16.19 35.57 17.86
C ARG A 760 16.52 34.76 16.62
N LEU A 761 16.66 35.40 15.46
CA LEU A 761 17.15 34.79 14.22
C LEU A 761 18.68 34.89 14.06
N ARG A 762 19.40 35.36 15.09
CA ARG A 762 20.87 35.49 15.02
C ARG A 762 21.54 34.22 15.51
N ASN A 763 22.51 33.75 14.74
CA ASN A 763 23.38 32.65 15.16
C ASN A 763 24.13 33.01 16.44
N ARG A 764 24.32 32.01 17.30
CA ARG A 764 24.93 32.12 18.63
C ARG A 764 26.21 31.31 18.66
N LEU A 765 27.32 31.96 19.01
CA LEU A 765 28.60 31.29 19.25
C LEU A 765 28.80 31.14 20.76
N TYR A 766 29.09 29.93 21.18
CA TYR A 766 29.23 29.51 22.55
C TYR A 766 30.69 29.11 22.75
N LEU A 767 31.47 30.01 23.34
CA LEU A 767 32.90 29.80 23.52
C LEU A 767 33.14 28.86 24.69
N ASN A 768 33.79 27.74 24.45
CA ASN A 768 34.31 26.88 25.50
C ASN A 768 35.48 27.61 26.17
N ARG A 769 35.56 27.52 27.50
CA ARG A 769 36.58 28.22 28.31
C ARG A 769 37.28 27.24 29.25
N GLY A 770 37.33 25.98 28.83
CA GLY A 770 37.67 24.84 29.68
C GLY A 770 36.58 24.46 30.69
N LEU A 771 36.97 23.67 31.68
CA LEU A 771 36.06 23.02 32.62
C LEU A 771 36.00 23.73 33.99
N GLU A 772 34.81 23.87 34.56
CA GLU A 772 34.64 24.08 36.00
C GLU A 772 34.23 22.74 36.64
N GLY A 773 35.22 21.99 37.09
CA GLY A 773 35.04 20.57 37.45
C GLY A 773 35.08 19.70 36.19
N TRP A 774 33.93 19.12 35.82
CA TRP A 774 33.73 18.30 34.60
C TRP A 774 32.74 18.94 33.61
N ILE A 775 32.37 20.21 33.81
CA ILE A 775 31.35 20.91 33.02
C ILE A 775 32.03 22.01 32.18
N PRO A 776 31.85 22.02 30.85
CA PRO A 776 32.34 23.09 29.97
C PRO A 776 31.78 24.46 30.36
N VAL A 777 32.65 25.45 30.53
CA VAL A 777 32.26 26.84 30.81
C VAL A 777 32.01 27.54 29.48
N ILE A 778 30.76 27.48 29.03
CA ILE A 778 30.35 28.07 27.76
C ILE A 778 29.89 29.53 27.94
N GLN A 779 30.48 30.48 27.21
CA GLN A 779 30.04 31.89 27.16
C GLN A 779 29.43 32.26 25.81
N GLY A 780 28.18 32.72 25.80
CA GLY A 780 27.50 33.16 24.58
C GLY A 780 28.01 34.51 24.05
N GLN A 781 28.34 34.57 22.77
CA GLN A 781 28.46 35.79 21.98
C GLN A 781 27.45 35.78 20.83
N ILE A 782 26.56 36.78 20.79
CA ILE A 782 25.66 37.00 19.65
C ILE A 782 26.50 37.56 18.50
N LEU A 783 26.62 36.82 17.39
CA LEU A 783 27.32 37.29 16.21
C LEU A 783 26.54 38.47 15.58
N GLN A 784 27.12 39.67 15.59
CA GLN A 784 26.56 40.81 14.84
C GLN A 784 26.95 40.69 13.36
N LYS A 785 25.95 40.62 12.47
CA LYS A 785 26.13 40.91 11.05
C LYS A 785 26.56 42.38 10.89
N LYS A 786 27.84 42.65 10.66
CA LYS A 786 28.32 43.99 10.28
C LYS A 786 28.00 44.26 8.81
N GLY A 787 26.81 44.82 8.53
CA GLY A 787 26.48 45.53 7.29
C GLY A 787 26.14 44.66 6.07
N GLY A 788 25.13 45.09 5.28
CA GLY A 788 24.76 44.53 3.96
C GLY A 788 25.91 44.61 2.95
N ILE A 789 25.93 43.81 1.88
CA ILE A 789 24.88 43.30 0.98
C ILE A 789 24.98 41.78 0.89
#